data_AF-A0A2D2D1X9-F1
#
_entry.id   AF-A0A2D2D1X9-F1
#
_cell.length_a   1.000
_cell.length_b   1.000
_cell.length_c   1.000
_cell.angle_alpha   90.00
_cell.angle_beta   90.00
_cell.angle_gamma   90.00
#
_symmetry.space_group_name_H-M   'P 1'
#
loop_
_entity.id
_entity.type
_entity.pdbx_description
1 polymer ?
#
loop_
_entity_poly.entity_id
_entity_poly.type
_entity_poly.pdbx_seq_one_letter_code
_entity_poly.pdbx_strand_id
1 'polypeptide(L)'
;MSDVRLIERWLPIAALGEESVRERRSMTALPPTYYLHVWWARRPLVASRAAILAALLPADADREKFMHALGILGDPIASRRRIDAAKRKGERFEGDAYSYPRAFNHVPTDEDRAFIASHTATESAVPKVLDPTAGGGSIPFEAFRLGLSSHANDLNPVAALIERATIEYPARFGDALKSEFERLARKFVERRESRLSPFFPSEPDSNAIPTNFIWARTIRCPHCDGLVPLSPNWRLAPDGTGVRLTPQIGMGPGSSGRVCDFEIVAKVADQSKGTVSDGDAICPFADCNRVVTGEEIKRQAQAGEMGEQLFCIVFKCRVETRTKTGKRGRDKWVRGYRAPRPEDDVSELVKAELDKRLAEWEALDVIPNEKYPEVSNDERPIQYGMPLWRDMFSARQLLGHGMAVEIFRDLVNEEEQKGLSEISRASLVYVALTIDKMLNYNSRMSVWMSTREVVANTFNRHDFAFCWSHAEIVPLIEGLGYDWAIEQTAKCIDELRKLIEGQDEARGGGLFDTLETHKRPEITITCKSGDSLDHIADSSVDAVVMDPPYYDNVMYAELSDFFYVWLKRTAGLVVPELFTRRLTDKDGEAVANPAKFSGQKGAKALAGRDYRDRMQRIFEECRRVLKPDGIMTLMFTHKASGAWDALTKGLIEAGFTITASWPINTEAEGSLHIKDKAAANSTIFLVCRPRVSAQSVEPAYWEDVEPLVAKAVRARVEEFQKAGIGGVDLYLASFGPALEEFSKHWPLKRGTPRPEPQSKRRRAQSELFEEEFDPYAVSPEDALEAARREVKTWRLNKLTHLRGKADLDPVTSWFVLAWDAFKAPVFAYDEALRLARAVGADLDRDIVGKLCEKKGSDLKLWDSAARSAKGTLGSADGSRAMIDAIHHIAQRARTRTIDNARDLLEEQHLLDEPAFLSALEAVLEVLPASKTFTKVNSTSEETEPAANDFEVLEKLRRLALSDKIDQPEQLRQLELELEEEAA
;
A
#
# COMPACT_ATOMS: atom_id res chain seq x y z
N MET A 1 3.36 -20.74 37.12
CA MET A 1 2.82 -20.71 35.74
C MET A 1 3.91 -20.15 34.84
N SER A 2 4.13 -20.72 33.65
CA SER A 2 5.16 -20.18 32.75
C SER A 2 4.72 -18.81 32.25
N ASP A 3 5.58 -17.79 32.32
CA ASP A 3 5.32 -16.42 31.85
C ASP A 3 5.22 -16.31 30.30
N VAL A 4 5.11 -17.44 29.58
CA VAL A 4 5.07 -17.47 28.12
C VAL A 4 3.70 -16.97 27.63
N ARG A 5 3.70 -16.05 26.65
CA ARG A 5 2.48 -15.47 26.07
C ARG A 5 1.99 -16.24 24.84
N LEU A 6 0.72 -16.08 24.49
CA LEU A 6 0.10 -16.75 23.35
C LEU A 6 0.86 -16.48 22.06
N ILE A 7 1.21 -15.22 21.81
CA ILE A 7 1.93 -14.79 20.61
C ILE A 7 3.33 -15.41 20.50
N GLU A 8 3.90 -15.98 21.56
CA GLU A 8 5.20 -16.66 21.49
C GLU A 8 5.07 -18.12 21.02
N ARG A 9 3.86 -18.68 21.07
CA ARG A 9 3.61 -20.11 20.77
C ARG A 9 2.70 -20.32 19.59
N TRP A 10 1.71 -19.46 19.39
CA TRP A 10 0.67 -19.69 18.39
C TRP A 10 -0.01 -18.40 17.96
N LEU A 11 -0.28 -18.30 16.67
CA LEU A 11 -1.14 -17.28 16.08
C LEU A 11 -1.89 -17.88 14.86
N PRO A 12 -3.19 -17.58 14.64
CA PRO A 12 -3.97 -18.14 13.54
C PRO A 12 -3.68 -17.42 12.21
N ILE A 13 -2.44 -17.51 11.73
CA ILE A 13 -1.91 -16.73 10.59
C ILE A 13 -2.73 -16.84 9.31
N ALA A 14 -3.27 -18.02 8.99
CA ALA A 14 -4.10 -18.23 7.80
C ALA A 14 -5.42 -17.44 7.90
N ALA A 15 -6.16 -17.63 9.00
CA ALA A 15 -7.46 -16.99 9.20
C ALA A 15 -7.32 -15.46 9.33
N LEU A 16 -6.28 -15.00 10.06
CA LEU A 16 -5.93 -13.58 10.15
C LEU A 16 -5.54 -12.99 8.80
N GLY A 17 -4.79 -13.73 8.00
CA GLY A 17 -4.39 -13.32 6.66
C GLY A 17 -5.59 -13.12 5.74
N GLU A 18 -6.52 -14.08 5.69
CA GLU A 18 -7.72 -13.95 4.85
C GLU A 18 -8.64 -12.81 5.33
N GLU A 19 -8.85 -12.64 6.64
CA GLU A 19 -9.68 -11.53 7.14
C GLU A 19 -9.03 -10.16 6.93
N SER A 20 -7.69 -10.06 7.04
CA SER A 20 -6.94 -8.85 6.73
C SER A 20 -7.05 -8.48 5.24
N VAL A 21 -6.93 -9.47 4.35
CA VAL A 21 -7.16 -9.27 2.91
C VAL A 21 -8.63 -8.91 2.65
N ARG A 22 -9.58 -9.58 3.29
CA ARG A 22 -11.02 -9.30 3.18
C ARG A 22 -11.32 -7.85 3.56
N GLU A 23 -10.76 -7.35 4.66
CA GLU A 23 -10.88 -5.96 5.12
C GLU A 23 -10.51 -4.98 3.99
N ARG A 24 -9.39 -5.21 3.29
CA ARG A 24 -8.91 -4.33 2.21
C ARG A 24 -9.47 -4.63 0.81
N ARG A 25 -10.10 -5.79 0.59
CA ARG A 25 -10.56 -6.24 -0.75
C ARG A 25 -11.68 -5.38 -1.33
N SER A 26 -12.53 -4.77 -0.50
CA SER A 26 -13.68 -3.99 -0.95
C SER A 26 -13.45 -2.49 -0.80
N MET A 27 -13.67 -1.73 -1.88
CA MET A 27 -13.68 -0.26 -1.86
C MET A 27 -14.92 0.33 -1.15
N THR A 28 -15.92 -0.49 -0.79
CA THR A 28 -17.19 -0.02 -0.22
C THR A 28 -17.42 -0.47 1.23
N ALA A 29 -16.62 -1.40 1.74
CA ALA A 29 -16.77 -1.97 3.09
C ALA A 29 -15.47 -1.85 3.90
N LEU A 30 -14.83 -0.69 3.83
CA LEU A 30 -13.64 -0.36 4.62
C LEU A 30 -14.05 0.07 6.04
N PRO A 31 -13.18 -0.13 7.05
CA PRO A 31 -13.45 0.40 8.38
C PRO A 31 -13.50 1.94 8.37
N PRO A 32 -14.26 2.57 9.28
CA PRO A 32 -14.40 4.03 9.35
C PRO A 32 -13.07 4.78 9.49
N THR A 33 -12.08 4.14 10.09
CA THR A 33 -10.71 4.67 10.20
C THR A 33 -10.09 5.00 8.84
N TYR A 34 -10.39 4.23 7.77
CA TYR A 34 -9.78 4.44 6.44
C TYR A 34 -10.34 5.65 5.69
N TYR A 35 -11.59 6.04 5.94
CA TYR A 35 -12.27 7.06 5.13
C TYR A 35 -12.64 8.33 5.92
N LEU A 36 -12.33 8.40 7.22
CA LEU A 36 -12.38 9.67 7.97
C LEU A 36 -11.43 10.69 7.33
N HIS A 37 -10.15 10.32 7.25
CA HIS A 37 -9.07 11.10 6.67
C HIS A 37 -7.99 10.16 6.11
N VAL A 38 -7.33 10.57 5.03
CA VAL A 38 -6.22 9.79 4.47
C VAL A 38 -5.06 9.74 5.46
N TRP A 39 -4.55 8.54 5.69
CA TRP A 39 -3.26 8.32 6.34
C TRP A 39 -2.62 7.09 5.69
N TRP A 40 -1.34 7.17 5.37
CA TRP A 40 -0.66 6.13 4.60
C TRP A 40 -0.38 4.88 5.45
N ALA A 41 -0.37 3.71 4.82
CA ALA A 41 0.04 2.43 5.39
C ALA A 41 -0.74 1.89 6.62
N ARG A 42 -1.95 2.38 6.93
CA ARG A 42 -2.77 1.88 8.07
C ARG A 42 -2.90 0.36 8.11
N ARG A 43 -2.53 -0.31 9.19
CA ARG A 43 -2.68 -1.78 9.32
C ARG A 43 -4.15 -2.21 9.50
N PRO A 44 -4.51 -3.42 9.04
CA PRO A 44 -5.85 -3.97 9.28
C PRO A 44 -6.19 -4.02 10.76
N LEU A 45 -7.44 -3.72 11.10
CA LEU A 45 -7.90 -3.69 12.49
C LEU A 45 -7.83 -5.08 13.13
N VAL A 46 -8.24 -6.13 12.41
CA VAL A 46 -8.18 -7.51 12.91
C VAL A 46 -6.75 -7.97 13.25
N ALA A 47 -5.76 -7.57 12.44
CA ALA A 47 -4.35 -7.89 12.68
C ALA A 47 -3.81 -7.13 13.91
N SER A 48 -4.19 -5.86 14.06
CA SER A 48 -3.82 -5.02 15.21
C SER A 48 -4.39 -5.59 16.51
N ARG A 49 -5.68 -5.97 16.51
CA ARG A 49 -6.35 -6.64 17.63
C ARG A 49 -5.65 -7.95 18.02
N ALA A 50 -5.25 -8.76 17.04
CA ALA A 50 -4.56 -10.02 17.28
C ALA A 50 -3.19 -9.85 17.93
N ALA A 51 -2.40 -8.86 17.48
CA ALA A 51 -1.12 -8.54 18.09
C ALA A 51 -1.28 -8.15 19.57
N ILE A 52 -2.27 -7.29 19.88
CA ILE A 52 -2.54 -6.82 21.24
C ILE A 52 -2.98 -7.98 22.14
N LEU A 53 -4.02 -8.72 21.73
CA LEU A 53 -4.57 -9.81 22.54
C LEU A 53 -3.55 -10.91 22.79
N ALA A 54 -2.85 -11.36 21.74
CA ALA A 54 -1.91 -12.46 21.87
C ALA A 54 -0.65 -12.09 22.67
N ALA A 55 -0.29 -10.80 22.71
CA ALA A 55 0.81 -10.29 23.54
C ALA A 55 0.47 -10.29 25.04
N LEU A 56 -0.81 -10.15 25.40
CA LEU A 56 -1.25 -10.09 26.79
C LEU A 56 -1.67 -11.47 27.35
N LEU A 57 -2.32 -12.29 26.54
CA LEU A 57 -2.85 -13.60 26.96
C LEU A 57 -1.73 -14.64 27.19
N PRO A 58 -1.90 -15.58 28.14
CA PRO A 58 -0.95 -16.66 28.36
C PRO A 58 -0.96 -17.69 27.23
N ALA A 59 0.11 -18.48 27.13
CA ALA A 59 0.30 -19.46 26.06
C ALA A 59 -0.77 -20.56 25.96
N ASP A 60 -1.45 -20.87 27.06
CA ASP A 60 -2.51 -21.87 27.17
C ASP A 60 -3.92 -21.27 27.11
N ALA A 61 -4.04 -19.98 26.78
CA ALA A 61 -5.32 -19.32 26.59
C ALA A 61 -6.19 -20.06 25.55
N ASP A 62 -7.50 -20.09 25.83
CA ASP A 62 -8.49 -20.73 24.98
C ASP A 62 -8.50 -20.11 23.57
N ARG A 63 -8.16 -20.94 22.58
CA ARG A 63 -8.03 -20.50 21.18
C ARG A 63 -9.38 -20.17 20.55
N GLU A 64 -10.47 -20.81 20.95
CA GLU A 64 -11.81 -20.53 20.42
C GLU A 64 -12.29 -19.18 20.95
N LYS A 65 -12.10 -18.91 22.24
CA LYS A 65 -12.39 -17.59 22.83
C LYS A 65 -11.51 -16.49 22.24
N PHE A 66 -10.24 -16.80 21.97
CA PHE A 66 -9.36 -15.88 21.24
C PHE A 66 -9.91 -15.55 19.85
N MET A 67 -10.29 -16.55 19.05
CA MET A 67 -10.86 -16.35 17.72
C MET A 67 -12.18 -15.57 17.77
N HIS A 68 -13.02 -15.84 18.78
CA HIS A 68 -14.26 -15.11 19.02
C HIS A 68 -14.00 -13.62 19.34
N ALA A 69 -13.07 -13.33 20.26
CA ALA A 69 -12.66 -11.96 20.59
C ALA A 69 -12.05 -11.22 19.38
N LEU A 70 -11.44 -11.94 18.44
CA LEU A 70 -10.99 -11.37 17.17
C LEU A 70 -12.12 -11.01 16.21
N GLY A 71 -13.33 -11.53 16.40
CA GLY A 71 -14.45 -11.40 15.48
C GLY A 71 -14.41 -12.39 14.32
N ILE A 72 -13.60 -13.45 14.42
CA ILE A 72 -13.53 -14.53 13.45
C ILE A 72 -14.50 -15.64 13.89
N LEU A 73 -15.76 -15.49 13.50
CA LEU A 73 -16.89 -16.33 13.98
C LEU A 73 -17.19 -17.53 13.08
N GLY A 74 -16.30 -17.85 12.15
CA GLY A 74 -16.45 -18.95 11.20
C GLY A 74 -15.12 -19.30 10.54
N ASP A 75 -15.17 -20.02 9.42
CA ASP A 75 -13.97 -20.41 8.67
C ASP A 75 -13.76 -19.51 7.42
N PRO A 76 -12.90 -18.47 7.51
CA PRO A 76 -12.60 -17.62 6.37
C PRO A 76 -11.82 -18.38 5.27
N ILE A 77 -11.06 -19.42 5.60
CA ILE A 77 -10.27 -20.20 4.63
C ILE A 77 -11.20 -21.06 3.78
N ALA A 78 -12.16 -21.75 4.40
CA ALA A 78 -13.19 -22.47 3.66
C ALA A 78 -13.99 -21.52 2.76
N SER A 79 -14.30 -20.32 3.24
CA SER A 79 -14.98 -19.28 2.43
C SER A 79 -14.14 -18.86 1.23
N ARG A 80 -12.83 -18.63 1.40
CA ARG A 80 -11.91 -18.29 0.31
C ARG A 80 -11.83 -19.40 -0.74
N ARG A 81 -11.68 -20.67 -0.33
CA ARG A 81 -11.66 -21.81 -1.24
C ARG A 81 -12.93 -21.88 -2.10
N ARG A 82 -14.09 -21.66 -1.49
CA ARG A 82 -15.38 -21.58 -2.20
C ARG A 82 -15.42 -20.42 -3.21
N ILE A 83 -14.91 -19.24 -2.83
CA ILE A 83 -14.81 -18.08 -3.73
C ILE A 83 -13.92 -18.39 -4.94
N ASP A 84 -12.76 -18.98 -4.70
CA ASP A 84 -11.79 -19.29 -5.75
C ASP A 84 -12.35 -20.37 -6.70
N ALA A 85 -13.03 -21.39 -6.18
CA ALA A 85 -13.73 -22.39 -6.97
C ALA A 85 -14.81 -21.78 -7.89
N ALA A 86 -15.69 -20.91 -7.35
CA ALA A 86 -16.71 -20.26 -8.17
C ALA A 86 -16.11 -19.33 -9.25
N LYS A 87 -15.03 -18.60 -8.90
CA LYS A 87 -14.32 -17.74 -9.85
C LYS A 87 -13.74 -18.54 -11.01
N ARG A 88 -13.21 -19.75 -10.77
CA ARG A 88 -12.73 -20.66 -11.82
C ARG A 88 -13.87 -21.13 -12.74
N LYS A 89 -15.06 -21.36 -12.19
CA LYS A 89 -16.26 -21.77 -12.94
C LYS A 89 -16.92 -20.61 -13.70
N GLY A 90 -16.50 -19.36 -13.46
CA GLY A 90 -17.18 -18.18 -13.97
C GLY A 90 -18.55 -17.95 -13.31
N GLU A 91 -18.79 -18.59 -12.17
CA GLU A 91 -20.01 -18.47 -11.39
C GLU A 91 -19.96 -17.22 -10.51
N ARG A 92 -21.09 -16.52 -10.41
CA ARG A 92 -21.25 -15.41 -9.48
C ARG A 92 -21.96 -15.94 -8.23
N PHE A 93 -21.36 -15.75 -7.06
CA PHE A 93 -22.04 -16.01 -5.80
C PHE A 93 -23.31 -15.16 -5.69
N GLU A 94 -24.45 -15.80 -5.48
CA GLU A 94 -25.68 -15.16 -5.00
C GLU A 94 -25.69 -15.19 -3.46
N GLY A 95 -25.61 -14.04 -2.81
CA GLY A 95 -25.57 -13.91 -1.34
C GLY A 95 -24.17 -13.62 -0.75
N ASP A 96 -24.03 -13.78 0.56
CA ASP A 96 -22.76 -13.55 1.29
C ASP A 96 -21.83 -14.76 1.21
N ALA A 97 -20.62 -14.54 0.70
CA ALA A 97 -19.62 -15.62 0.57
C ALA A 97 -19.05 -16.10 1.92
N TYR A 98 -19.21 -15.31 2.98
CA TYR A 98 -18.74 -15.63 4.34
C TYR A 98 -19.94 -15.77 5.27
N SER A 99 -19.89 -16.70 6.22
CA SER A 99 -20.99 -17.00 7.15
C SER A 99 -21.18 -15.96 8.27
N TYR A 100 -20.33 -14.92 8.31
CA TYR A 100 -20.31 -13.91 9.37
C TYR A 100 -19.86 -12.55 8.83
N PRO A 101 -20.17 -11.43 9.53
CA PRO A 101 -19.69 -10.10 9.18
C PRO A 101 -18.15 -10.03 9.14
N ARG A 102 -17.58 -8.96 8.58
CA ARG A 102 -16.13 -8.75 8.63
C ARG A 102 -15.65 -8.63 10.07
N ALA A 103 -14.50 -9.23 10.40
CA ALA A 103 -14.00 -9.31 11.78
C ALA A 103 -13.86 -7.94 12.48
N PHE A 104 -13.52 -6.88 11.74
CA PHE A 104 -13.42 -5.53 12.32
C PHE A 104 -14.76 -4.97 12.83
N ASN A 105 -15.91 -5.47 12.36
CA ASN A 105 -17.23 -5.07 12.85
C ASN A 105 -17.58 -5.70 14.20
N HIS A 106 -16.87 -6.76 14.62
CA HIS A 106 -17.10 -7.38 15.91
C HIS A 106 -16.73 -6.43 17.04
N VAL A 107 -17.69 -6.10 17.89
CA VAL A 107 -17.45 -5.38 19.15
C VAL A 107 -17.30 -6.45 20.24
N PRO A 108 -16.18 -6.46 21.00
CA PRO A 108 -15.97 -7.44 22.06
C PRO A 108 -17.15 -7.51 23.03
N THR A 109 -17.66 -8.72 23.28
CA THR A 109 -18.78 -8.95 24.20
C THR A 109 -18.31 -8.88 25.66
N ASP A 110 -19.26 -8.87 26.61
CA ASP A 110 -18.91 -8.96 28.04
C ASP A 110 -18.16 -10.27 28.36
N GLU A 111 -18.47 -11.35 27.64
CA GLU A 111 -17.74 -12.62 27.75
C GLU A 111 -16.30 -12.50 27.22
N ASP A 112 -16.09 -11.80 26.09
CA ASP A 112 -14.75 -11.52 25.57
C ASP A 112 -13.94 -10.68 26.57
N ARG A 113 -14.55 -9.63 27.13
CA ARG A 113 -13.90 -8.77 28.14
C ARG A 113 -13.61 -9.52 29.42
N ALA A 114 -14.52 -10.37 29.90
CA ALA A 114 -14.29 -11.23 31.07
C ALA A 114 -13.19 -12.26 30.82
N PHE A 115 -13.13 -12.83 29.61
CA PHE A 115 -12.04 -13.69 29.19
C PHE A 115 -10.70 -12.95 29.22
N ILE A 116 -10.63 -11.74 28.67
CA ILE A 116 -9.41 -10.92 28.68
C ILE A 116 -9.03 -10.55 30.12
N ALA A 117 -9.98 -10.02 30.90
CA ALA A 117 -9.75 -9.58 32.27
C ALA A 117 -9.30 -10.72 33.18
N SER A 118 -9.89 -11.92 33.07
CA SER A 118 -9.50 -13.07 33.90
C SER A 118 -8.04 -13.52 33.69
N HIS A 119 -7.42 -13.16 32.57
CA HIS A 119 -6.03 -13.51 32.25
C HIS A 119 -5.05 -12.34 32.35
N THR A 120 -5.54 -11.10 32.45
CA THR A 120 -4.71 -9.90 32.33
C THR A 120 -4.88 -8.91 33.49
N ALA A 121 -6.00 -8.98 34.21
CA ALA A 121 -6.21 -8.15 35.39
C ALA A 121 -5.34 -8.65 36.55
N THR A 122 -4.43 -7.78 37.01
CA THR A 122 -3.90 -7.87 38.37
C THR A 122 -4.93 -7.26 39.33
N GLU A 123 -4.86 -7.54 40.64
CA GLU A 123 -5.83 -7.09 41.65
C GLU A 123 -6.12 -5.56 41.69
N SER A 124 -5.47 -4.71 40.87
CA SER A 124 -5.72 -3.26 40.88
C SER A 124 -5.55 -2.49 39.55
N ALA A 125 -5.25 -3.09 38.40
CA ALA A 125 -5.03 -2.31 37.16
C ALA A 125 -5.41 -3.01 35.85
N VAL A 126 -6.06 -2.24 34.95
CA VAL A 126 -6.29 -2.59 33.54
C VAL A 126 -4.95 -2.53 32.78
N PRO A 127 -4.63 -3.49 31.90
CA PRO A 127 -3.38 -3.46 31.13
C PRO A 127 -3.24 -2.20 30.27
N LYS A 128 -1.99 -1.73 30.14
CA LYS A 128 -1.61 -0.57 29.34
C LYS A 128 -0.87 -0.98 28.08
N VAL A 129 -1.40 -0.60 26.92
CA VAL A 129 -0.80 -0.83 25.60
C VAL A 129 -0.20 0.47 25.07
N LEU A 130 1.01 0.42 24.51
CA LEU A 130 1.64 1.57 23.87
C LEU A 130 1.87 1.32 22.38
N ASP A 131 1.51 2.31 21.58
CA ASP A 131 2.02 2.49 20.21
C ASP A 131 2.81 3.81 20.14
N PRO A 132 4.15 3.77 20.00
CA PRO A 132 5.01 4.96 19.99
C PRO A 132 5.01 5.70 18.64
N THR A 133 4.47 5.07 17.59
CA THR A 133 4.39 5.58 16.21
C THR A 133 3.02 5.28 15.61
N ALA A 134 1.97 5.74 16.30
CA ALA A 134 0.60 5.28 16.12
C ALA A 134 -0.04 5.63 14.77
N GLY A 135 0.45 6.68 14.10
CA GLY A 135 0.04 7.08 12.77
C GLY A 135 -1.48 7.19 12.59
N GLY A 136 -2.08 6.24 11.89
CA GLY A 136 -3.52 6.25 11.63
C GLY A 136 -4.38 5.77 12.82
N GLY A 137 -3.78 5.26 13.89
CA GLY A 137 -4.45 4.88 15.12
C GLY A 137 -5.09 3.49 15.14
N SER A 138 -4.73 2.56 14.24
CA SER A 138 -5.34 1.21 14.21
C SER A 138 -5.12 0.44 15.52
N ILE A 139 -3.90 0.45 16.05
CA ILE A 139 -3.51 -0.25 17.28
C ILE A 139 -4.19 0.36 18.52
N PRO A 140 -4.07 1.68 18.80
CA PRO A 140 -4.74 2.25 19.97
C PRO A 140 -6.27 2.17 19.88
N PHE A 141 -6.87 2.24 18.68
CA PHE A 141 -8.30 2.05 18.50
C PHE A 141 -8.74 0.63 18.91
N GLU A 142 -8.03 -0.41 18.49
CA GLU A 142 -8.35 -1.77 18.89
C GLU A 142 -8.07 -2.04 20.37
N ALA A 143 -6.99 -1.47 20.93
CA ALA A 143 -6.73 -1.57 22.37
C ALA A 143 -7.90 -0.98 23.18
N PHE A 144 -8.40 0.19 22.78
CA PHE A 144 -9.55 0.83 23.40
C PHE A 144 -10.81 -0.04 23.32
N ARG A 145 -11.11 -0.61 22.14
CA ARG A 145 -12.28 -1.48 21.91
C ARG A 145 -12.25 -2.76 22.75
N LEU A 146 -11.06 -3.28 23.03
CA LEU A 146 -10.84 -4.43 23.91
C LEU A 146 -11.01 -4.09 25.40
N GLY A 147 -11.23 -2.82 25.75
CA GLY A 147 -11.34 -2.38 27.14
C GLY A 147 -9.98 -2.14 27.82
N LEU A 148 -8.91 -1.98 27.05
CA LEU A 148 -7.55 -1.79 27.55
C LEU A 148 -7.20 -0.30 27.59
N SER A 149 -6.39 0.09 28.58
CA SER A 149 -5.84 1.44 28.60
C SER A 149 -4.74 1.56 27.54
N SER A 150 -4.65 2.69 26.86
CA SER A 150 -3.66 2.86 25.78
C SER A 150 -3.00 4.22 25.74
N HIS A 151 -1.71 4.19 25.37
CA HIS A 151 -0.91 5.35 25.04
C HIS A 151 -0.65 5.33 23.53
N ALA A 152 -1.08 6.40 22.87
CA ALA A 152 -0.88 6.66 21.46
C ALA A 152 0.08 7.85 21.33
N ASN A 153 1.18 7.66 20.61
CA ASN A 153 2.13 8.71 20.32
C ASN A 153 2.45 8.73 18.83
N ASP A 154 2.50 9.92 18.25
CA ASP A 154 3.07 10.13 16.93
C ASP A 154 3.80 11.47 16.87
N LEU A 155 4.86 11.55 16.07
CA LEU A 155 5.59 12.81 15.85
C LEU A 155 4.74 13.79 15.03
N ASN A 156 3.87 13.27 14.16
CA ASN A 156 3.14 14.04 13.19
C ASN A 156 1.84 14.60 13.77
N PRO A 157 1.63 15.93 13.76
CA PRO A 157 0.42 16.54 14.31
C PRO A 157 -0.85 16.20 13.53
N VAL A 158 -0.75 15.86 12.24
CA VAL A 158 -1.90 15.41 11.45
C VAL A 158 -2.35 14.02 11.91
N ALA A 159 -1.40 13.10 12.18
CA ALA A 159 -1.68 11.79 12.77
C ALA A 159 -2.37 11.94 14.13
N ALA A 160 -1.77 12.71 15.05
CA ALA A 160 -2.32 12.94 16.38
C ALA A 160 -3.75 13.52 16.33
N LEU A 161 -4.04 14.45 15.41
CA LEU A 161 -5.40 14.98 15.22
C LEU A 161 -6.38 13.89 14.74
N ILE A 162 -5.97 13.06 13.78
CA ILE A 162 -6.77 11.93 13.28
C ILE A 162 -7.06 10.93 14.40
N GLU A 163 -6.09 10.63 15.25
CA GLU A 163 -6.25 9.73 16.39
C GLU A 163 -7.27 10.26 17.39
N ARG A 164 -7.22 11.57 17.73
CA ARG A 164 -8.23 12.19 18.59
C ARG A 164 -9.63 12.09 17.99
N ALA A 165 -9.76 12.32 16.68
CA ALA A 165 -11.02 12.19 15.95
C ALA A 165 -11.47 10.73 15.73
N THR A 166 -10.57 9.77 15.86
CA THR A 166 -10.89 8.35 15.68
C THR A 166 -11.33 7.69 16.99
N ILE A 167 -10.69 8.08 18.09
CA ILE A 167 -10.79 7.39 19.38
C ILE A 167 -11.36 8.31 20.45
N GLU A 168 -10.64 9.39 20.78
CA GLU A 168 -10.94 10.24 21.94
C GLU A 168 -12.29 10.93 21.85
N TYR A 169 -12.58 11.64 20.76
CA TYR A 169 -13.83 12.41 20.65
C TYR A 169 -15.08 11.52 20.58
N PRO A 170 -15.14 10.44 19.76
CA PRO A 170 -16.28 9.53 19.79
C PRO A 170 -16.46 8.88 21.16
N ALA A 171 -15.37 8.45 21.81
CA ALA A 171 -15.42 7.84 23.14
C ALA A 171 -15.83 8.82 24.24
N ARG A 172 -15.56 10.12 24.07
CA ARG A 172 -15.89 11.15 25.09
C ARG A 172 -17.31 11.67 24.95
N PHE A 173 -17.77 11.92 23.73
CA PHE A 173 -19.01 12.68 23.48
C PHE A 173 -20.18 11.84 22.95
N GLY A 174 -19.96 10.60 22.51
CA GLY A 174 -21.01 9.69 22.07
C GLY A 174 -21.96 10.31 21.02
N ASP A 175 -23.27 10.11 21.21
CA ASP A 175 -24.33 10.61 20.31
C ASP A 175 -24.35 12.12 20.09
N ALA A 176 -23.96 12.88 21.11
CA ALA A 176 -23.99 14.34 21.04
C ALA A 176 -23.01 14.87 19.97
N LEU A 177 -21.91 14.14 19.71
CA LEU A 177 -20.87 14.56 18.78
C LEU A 177 -21.39 14.71 17.35
N LYS A 178 -22.14 13.72 16.88
CA LYS A 178 -22.73 13.72 15.54
C LYS A 178 -23.74 14.85 15.38
N SER A 179 -24.60 15.01 16.38
CA SER A 179 -25.64 16.06 16.37
C SER A 179 -25.03 17.47 16.31
N GLU A 180 -23.96 17.69 17.08
CA GLU A 180 -23.24 18.97 17.12
C GLU A 180 -22.44 19.20 15.83
N PHE A 181 -21.78 18.18 15.29
CA PHE A 181 -21.13 18.24 13.99
C PHE A 181 -22.13 18.62 12.89
N GLU A 182 -23.27 17.94 12.81
CA GLU A 182 -24.31 18.23 11.81
C GLU A 182 -24.88 19.66 11.96
N ARG A 183 -24.99 20.18 13.18
CA ARG A 183 -25.40 21.58 13.41
C ARG A 183 -24.41 22.56 12.80
N LEU A 184 -23.11 22.37 13.05
CA LEU A 184 -22.07 23.24 12.51
C LEU A 184 -21.90 23.06 11.00
N ALA A 185 -21.98 21.83 10.51
CA ALA A 185 -21.92 21.51 9.10
C ALA A 185 -23.09 22.15 8.32
N ARG A 186 -24.33 22.14 8.84
CA ARG A 186 -25.46 22.84 8.20
C ARG A 186 -25.18 24.34 8.03
N LYS A 187 -24.66 25.01 9.06
CA LYS A 187 -24.26 26.43 8.96
C LYS A 187 -23.15 26.65 7.94
N PHE A 188 -22.18 25.73 7.88
CA PHE A 188 -21.12 25.76 6.87
C PHE A 188 -21.73 25.70 5.46
N VAL A 189 -22.64 24.76 5.21
CA VAL A 189 -23.34 24.61 3.92
C VAL A 189 -24.14 25.87 3.56
N GLU A 190 -24.95 26.39 4.48
CA GLU A 190 -25.75 27.61 4.24
C GLU A 190 -24.88 28.79 3.79
N ARG A 191 -23.71 28.98 4.40
CA ARG A 191 -22.78 30.06 4.05
C ARG A 191 -22.04 29.78 2.75
N ARG A 192 -21.62 28.54 2.50
CA ARG A 192 -20.87 28.19 1.28
C ARG A 192 -21.71 28.48 0.04
N GLU A 193 -23.00 28.16 0.05
CA GLU A 193 -23.89 28.32 -1.10
C GLU A 193 -23.93 29.78 -1.53
N SER A 194 -24.11 30.69 -0.56
CA SER A 194 -24.15 32.14 -0.82
C SER A 194 -22.84 32.70 -1.39
N ARG A 195 -21.68 32.14 -1.01
CA ARG A 195 -20.36 32.65 -1.40
C ARG A 195 -19.87 32.07 -2.73
N LEU A 196 -20.16 30.80 -3.00
CA LEU A 196 -19.54 30.07 -4.10
C LEU A 196 -20.40 29.97 -5.36
N SER A 197 -21.73 30.08 -5.25
CA SER A 197 -22.65 29.94 -6.40
C SER A 197 -22.24 30.72 -7.66
N PRO A 198 -21.73 31.97 -7.58
CA PRO A 198 -21.35 32.73 -8.78
C PRO A 198 -20.22 32.09 -9.62
N PHE A 199 -19.41 31.21 -9.05
CA PHE A 199 -18.23 30.63 -9.70
C PHE A 199 -18.50 29.23 -10.29
N PHE A 200 -19.71 28.69 -10.12
CA PHE A 200 -20.12 27.38 -10.60
C PHE A 200 -21.43 27.49 -11.40
N PRO A 201 -21.34 27.78 -12.72
CA PRO A 201 -22.50 27.96 -13.58
C PRO A 201 -23.40 26.72 -13.62
N SER A 202 -24.72 26.94 -13.67
CA SER A 202 -25.70 25.85 -13.78
C SER A 202 -25.76 25.24 -15.19
N GLU A 203 -26.25 24.00 -15.27
CA GLU A 203 -26.57 23.38 -16.56
C GLU A 203 -27.72 24.13 -17.27
N PRO A 204 -27.74 24.13 -18.62
CA PRO A 204 -28.79 24.81 -19.37
C PRO A 204 -30.16 24.13 -19.23
N ASP A 205 -30.18 22.81 -19.03
CA ASP A 205 -31.40 22.09 -18.71
C ASP A 205 -31.62 22.10 -17.19
N SER A 206 -32.81 22.51 -16.75
CA SER A 206 -33.18 22.54 -15.34
C SER A 206 -33.26 21.15 -14.70
N ASN A 207 -33.32 20.09 -15.51
CA ASN A 207 -33.23 18.72 -15.03
C ASN A 207 -31.77 18.21 -14.87
N ALA A 208 -30.77 19.02 -15.18
CA ALA A 208 -29.37 18.64 -15.17
C ALA A 208 -28.55 19.41 -14.13
N ILE A 209 -27.52 18.77 -13.59
CA ILE A 209 -26.60 19.36 -12.61
C ILE A 209 -25.14 19.09 -13.00
N PRO A 210 -24.25 20.10 -12.97
CA PRO A 210 -22.84 19.91 -13.27
C PRO A 210 -22.17 19.26 -12.06
N THR A 211 -21.54 18.12 -12.27
CA THR A 211 -20.93 17.34 -11.17
C THR A 211 -19.42 17.50 -11.11
N ASN A 212 -18.75 17.54 -12.27
CA ASN A 212 -17.31 17.64 -12.34
C ASN A 212 -16.88 18.46 -13.55
N PHE A 213 -15.76 19.17 -13.42
CA PHE A 213 -15.12 19.96 -14.44
C PHE A 213 -13.72 19.38 -14.72
N ILE A 214 -13.43 19.03 -15.98
CA ILE A 214 -12.18 18.38 -16.36
C ILE A 214 -11.33 19.34 -17.20
N TRP A 215 -10.12 19.56 -16.72
CA TRP A 215 -9.19 20.58 -17.19
C TRP A 215 -7.93 19.94 -17.76
N ALA A 216 -7.42 20.49 -18.85
CA ALA A 216 -6.09 20.16 -19.38
C ALA A 216 -5.14 21.30 -19.03
N ARG A 217 -3.96 20.99 -18.51
CA ARG A 217 -2.90 22.01 -18.39
C ARG A 217 -2.50 22.47 -19.79
N THR A 218 -2.07 23.71 -19.95
CA THR A 218 -1.70 24.28 -21.25
C THR A 218 -0.31 24.89 -21.23
N ILE A 219 0.34 24.87 -22.39
CA ILE A 219 1.61 25.57 -22.66
C ILE A 219 1.47 26.37 -23.95
N ARG A 220 2.37 27.32 -24.19
CA ARG A 220 2.51 27.99 -25.48
C ARG A 220 3.56 27.28 -26.32
N CYS A 221 3.23 26.90 -27.55
CA CYS A 221 4.19 26.27 -28.43
C CYS A 221 5.30 27.27 -28.82
N PRO A 222 6.60 27.01 -28.55
CA PRO A 222 7.69 27.96 -28.84
C PRO A 222 7.90 28.19 -30.35
N HIS A 223 7.24 27.41 -31.22
CA HIS A 223 7.38 27.51 -32.66
C HIS A 223 6.26 28.27 -33.36
N CYS A 224 5.05 28.25 -32.81
CA CYS A 224 3.87 28.87 -33.44
C CYS A 224 3.01 29.68 -32.48
N ASP A 225 3.39 29.77 -31.21
CA ASP A 225 2.68 30.44 -30.10
C ASP A 225 1.23 29.96 -29.88
N GLY A 226 0.88 28.79 -30.43
CA GLY A 226 -0.41 28.17 -30.18
C GLY A 226 -0.51 27.63 -28.76
N LEU A 227 -1.69 27.80 -28.15
CA LEU A 227 -2.03 27.23 -26.86
C LEU A 227 -2.27 25.73 -27.01
N VAL A 228 -1.40 24.92 -26.43
CA VAL A 228 -1.42 23.46 -26.53
C VAL A 228 -1.98 22.88 -25.23
N PRO A 229 -3.19 22.28 -25.25
CA PRO A 229 -3.69 21.54 -24.11
C PRO A 229 -2.96 20.20 -24.00
N LEU A 230 -2.57 19.83 -22.78
CA LEU A 230 -1.73 18.70 -22.48
C LEU A 230 -2.56 17.54 -21.92
N SER A 231 -2.59 16.42 -22.65
CA SER A 231 -3.19 15.20 -22.15
C SER A 231 -2.58 13.97 -22.85
N PRO A 232 -2.30 12.88 -22.11
CA PRO A 232 -1.81 11.63 -22.72
C PRO A 232 -2.89 10.93 -23.56
N ASN A 233 -4.17 11.18 -23.29
CA ASN A 233 -5.30 10.69 -24.07
C ASN A 233 -6.54 11.56 -23.81
N TRP A 234 -7.61 11.32 -24.59
CA TRP A 234 -8.84 12.11 -24.53
C TRP A 234 -10.07 11.26 -24.19
N ARG A 235 -9.89 10.17 -23.43
CA ARG A 235 -10.97 9.26 -23.05
C ARG A 235 -11.71 9.77 -21.81
N LEU A 236 -13.04 9.69 -21.83
CA LEU A 236 -13.91 10.10 -20.72
C LEU A 236 -14.64 8.92 -20.06
N ALA A 237 -15.02 7.90 -20.82
CA ALA A 237 -15.80 6.76 -20.32
C ALA A 237 -15.34 5.44 -20.98
N PRO A 238 -15.69 4.26 -20.41
CA PRO A 238 -15.26 2.96 -20.95
C PRO A 238 -16.02 2.53 -22.21
N ASP A 239 -17.17 3.15 -22.50
CA ASP A 239 -18.02 2.88 -23.66
C ASP A 239 -17.51 3.48 -24.98
N GLY A 240 -16.45 4.29 -24.92
CA GLY A 240 -15.87 4.98 -26.07
C GLY A 240 -16.11 6.49 -26.08
N THR A 241 -16.88 7.04 -25.13
CA THR A 241 -17.01 8.50 -25.01
C THR A 241 -15.65 9.15 -24.71
N GLY A 242 -15.35 10.22 -25.44
CA GLY A 242 -14.11 10.98 -25.31
C GLY A 242 -14.19 12.34 -25.98
N VAL A 243 -13.03 12.93 -26.25
CA VAL A 243 -12.91 14.30 -26.75
C VAL A 243 -12.14 14.33 -28.07
N ARG A 244 -12.64 15.14 -29.00
CA ARG A 244 -11.94 15.55 -30.22
C ARG A 244 -11.52 17.00 -30.10
N LEU A 245 -10.25 17.26 -30.39
CA LEU A 245 -9.66 18.60 -30.44
C LEU A 245 -9.91 19.19 -31.83
N THR A 246 -10.34 20.45 -31.85
CA THR A 246 -10.50 21.27 -33.05
C THR A 246 -9.55 22.47 -32.97
N PRO A 247 -8.32 22.38 -33.52
CA PRO A 247 -7.35 23.47 -33.44
C PRO A 247 -7.78 24.66 -34.31
N GLN A 248 -7.89 25.83 -33.69
CA GLN A 248 -8.17 27.09 -34.35
C GLN A 248 -6.86 27.77 -34.75
N ILE A 249 -6.59 27.97 -36.05
CA ILE A 249 -5.27 28.46 -36.51
C ILE A 249 -5.11 29.99 -36.44
N GLY A 250 -6.19 30.73 -36.12
CA GLY A 250 -6.20 32.19 -36.11
C GLY A 250 -5.72 32.78 -37.44
N MET A 251 -4.78 33.73 -37.38
CA MET A 251 -4.13 34.33 -38.55
C MET A 251 -2.84 33.60 -38.97
N GLY A 252 -2.59 32.40 -38.45
CA GLY A 252 -1.35 31.65 -38.65
C GLY A 252 -0.37 31.74 -37.46
N PRO A 253 0.83 31.16 -37.56
CA PRO A 253 1.82 31.10 -36.49
C PRO A 253 2.13 32.46 -35.86
N GLY A 254 2.15 32.55 -34.53
CA GLY A 254 2.40 33.78 -33.78
C GLY A 254 1.16 34.64 -33.51
N SER A 255 -0.05 34.18 -33.91
CA SER A 255 -1.29 34.91 -33.64
C SER A 255 -1.95 34.48 -32.33
N SER A 256 -2.56 35.44 -31.62
CA SER A 256 -3.20 35.23 -30.31
C SER A 256 -4.44 34.33 -30.33
N GLY A 257 -5.05 34.11 -31.51
CA GLY A 257 -6.24 33.28 -31.68
C GLY A 257 -5.97 31.78 -31.85
N ARG A 258 -4.74 31.32 -31.59
CA ARG A 258 -4.35 29.92 -31.75
C ARG A 258 -4.67 29.10 -30.51
N VAL A 259 -5.87 28.56 -30.45
CA VAL A 259 -6.40 27.76 -29.33
C VAL A 259 -7.04 26.46 -29.84
N CYS A 260 -7.31 25.51 -28.95
CA CYS A 260 -8.03 24.29 -29.29
C CYS A 260 -9.44 24.32 -28.71
N ASP A 261 -10.45 24.10 -29.55
CA ASP A 261 -11.81 23.82 -29.09
C ASP A 261 -12.01 22.32 -28.88
N PHE A 262 -13.08 21.95 -28.17
CA PHE A 262 -13.35 20.57 -27.80
C PHE A 262 -14.75 20.14 -28.23
N GLU A 263 -14.85 18.95 -28.81
CA GLU A 263 -16.10 18.28 -29.16
C GLU A 263 -16.18 16.94 -28.41
N ILE A 264 -17.33 16.62 -27.81
CA ILE A 264 -17.56 15.32 -27.19
C ILE A 264 -17.98 14.32 -28.27
N VAL A 265 -17.26 13.20 -28.35
CA VAL A 265 -17.48 12.14 -29.34
C VAL A 265 -17.80 10.82 -28.65
N ALA A 266 -18.60 9.98 -29.31
CA ALA A 266 -19.08 8.71 -28.73
C ALA A 266 -18.19 7.50 -29.04
N LYS A 267 -17.25 7.60 -29.98
CA LYS A 267 -16.42 6.48 -30.44
C LYS A 267 -14.95 6.78 -30.26
N VAL A 268 -14.16 5.76 -29.94
CA VAL A 268 -12.70 5.87 -29.79
C VAL A 268 -12.02 6.35 -31.08
N ALA A 269 -12.50 5.91 -32.25
CA ALA A 269 -11.95 6.32 -33.54
C ALA A 269 -12.11 7.82 -33.85
N ASP A 270 -13.06 8.48 -33.19
CA ASP A 270 -13.36 9.89 -33.37
C ASP A 270 -12.57 10.79 -32.42
N GLN A 271 -11.91 10.21 -31.41
CA GLN A 271 -11.10 10.92 -30.42
C GLN A 271 -9.79 11.41 -31.05
N SER A 272 -9.30 12.56 -30.59
CA SER A 272 -7.95 13.02 -30.97
C SER A 272 -6.88 12.15 -30.33
N LYS A 273 -5.69 12.13 -30.93
CA LYS A 273 -4.49 11.54 -30.29
C LYS A 273 -4.10 12.38 -29.07
N GLY A 274 -3.44 11.73 -28.11
CA GLY A 274 -2.82 12.44 -26.99
C GLY A 274 -1.85 13.51 -27.48
N THR A 275 -1.80 14.63 -26.78
CA THR A 275 -0.87 15.74 -27.05
C THR A 275 0.41 15.63 -26.24
N VAL A 276 0.52 14.62 -25.35
CA VAL A 276 1.72 14.33 -24.57
C VAL A 276 2.06 12.84 -24.62
N SER A 277 3.35 12.54 -24.77
CA SER A 277 3.92 11.20 -24.61
C SER A 277 5.31 11.32 -23.98
N ASP A 278 5.61 10.48 -22.99
CA ASP A 278 6.94 10.41 -22.35
C ASP A 278 7.49 11.75 -21.83
N GLY A 279 6.60 12.67 -21.44
CA GLY A 279 6.95 14.00 -20.92
C GLY A 279 7.12 15.08 -21.99
N ASP A 280 7.12 14.72 -23.27
CA ASP A 280 7.15 15.67 -24.39
C ASP A 280 5.74 15.92 -24.91
N ALA A 281 5.49 17.15 -25.37
CA ALA A 281 4.23 17.51 -26.01
C ALA A 281 4.36 17.59 -27.53
N ILE A 282 3.28 17.30 -28.25
CA ILE A 282 3.17 17.53 -29.70
C ILE A 282 2.13 18.61 -29.97
N CYS A 283 2.53 19.60 -30.77
CA CYS A 283 1.67 20.72 -31.13
C CYS A 283 0.50 20.24 -32.02
N PRO A 284 -0.78 20.39 -31.62
CA PRO A 284 -1.91 19.81 -32.34
C PRO A 284 -2.27 20.58 -33.63
N PHE A 285 -1.68 21.76 -33.85
CA PHE A 285 -1.94 22.56 -35.04
C PHE A 285 -1.23 21.98 -36.25
N ALA A 286 -1.98 21.65 -37.31
CA ALA A 286 -1.50 20.93 -38.48
C ALA A 286 -0.36 21.65 -39.25
N ASP A 287 -0.34 22.99 -39.21
CA ASP A 287 0.69 23.85 -39.80
C ASP A 287 1.96 23.98 -38.93
N CYS A 288 1.95 23.43 -37.72
CA CYS A 288 3.13 23.34 -36.85
C CYS A 288 3.56 21.89 -36.61
N ASN A 289 2.76 21.10 -35.90
CA ASN A 289 2.99 19.68 -35.58
C ASN A 289 4.40 19.35 -35.04
N ARG A 290 5.05 20.32 -34.38
CA ARG A 290 6.39 20.16 -33.79
C ARG A 290 6.31 19.67 -32.35
N VAL A 291 7.36 18.98 -31.94
CA VAL A 291 7.55 18.51 -30.56
C VAL A 291 8.01 19.67 -29.69
N VAL A 292 7.41 19.78 -28.51
CA VAL A 292 7.80 20.68 -27.42
C VAL A 292 8.36 19.82 -26.30
N THR A 293 9.67 19.92 -26.07
CA THR A 293 10.40 19.04 -25.13
C THR A 293 9.92 19.21 -23.69
N GLY A 294 10.04 18.18 -22.85
CA GLY A 294 9.72 18.25 -21.43
C GLY A 294 10.44 19.35 -20.66
N GLU A 295 11.70 19.67 -21.02
CA GLU A 295 12.45 20.79 -20.41
C GLU A 295 11.84 22.16 -20.76
N GLU A 296 11.28 22.29 -21.97
CA GLU A 296 10.55 23.48 -22.38
C GLU A 296 9.26 23.65 -21.59
N ILE A 297 8.53 22.56 -21.40
CA ILE A 297 7.30 22.52 -20.58
C ILE A 297 7.60 22.93 -19.14
N LYS A 298 8.63 22.33 -18.53
CA LYS A 298 9.05 22.65 -17.16
C LYS A 298 9.48 24.11 -17.03
N ARG A 299 10.22 24.65 -18.00
CA ARG A 299 10.59 26.07 -17.98
C ARG A 299 9.37 26.98 -18.00
N GLN A 300 8.40 26.74 -18.89
CA GLN A 300 7.16 27.54 -18.93
C GLN A 300 6.39 27.42 -17.61
N ALA A 301 6.33 26.23 -17.02
CA ALA A 301 5.73 26.02 -15.70
C ALA A 301 6.44 26.85 -14.62
N GLN A 302 7.77 26.77 -14.55
CA GLN A 302 8.60 27.52 -13.60
C GLN A 302 8.54 29.04 -13.81
N ALA A 303 8.27 29.50 -15.03
CA ALA A 303 8.04 30.91 -15.36
C ALA A 303 6.60 31.39 -15.04
N GLY A 304 5.70 30.49 -14.61
CA GLY A 304 4.28 30.81 -14.37
C GLY A 304 3.47 30.97 -15.66
N GLU A 305 3.99 30.48 -16.79
CA GLU A 305 3.35 30.58 -18.12
C GLU A 305 2.44 29.38 -18.43
N MET A 306 2.55 28.29 -17.66
CA MET A 306 1.66 27.13 -17.78
C MET A 306 0.25 27.50 -17.32
N GLY A 307 -0.73 27.34 -18.21
CA GLY A 307 -2.13 27.61 -17.94
C GLY A 307 -2.97 26.35 -17.78
N GLU A 308 -4.29 26.53 -17.85
CA GLU A 308 -5.27 25.45 -17.87
C GLU A 308 -6.45 25.82 -18.77
N GLN A 309 -7.06 24.82 -19.40
CA GLN A 309 -8.23 24.99 -20.26
C GLN A 309 -9.28 23.93 -19.93
N LEU A 310 -10.50 24.38 -19.64
CA LEU A 310 -11.64 23.49 -19.39
C LEU A 310 -11.95 22.81 -20.72
N PHE A 311 -12.08 21.48 -20.72
CA PHE A 311 -12.36 20.74 -21.95
C PHE A 311 -13.57 19.82 -21.85
N CYS A 312 -14.04 19.51 -20.64
CA CYS A 312 -15.22 18.69 -20.46
C CYS A 312 -15.96 19.04 -19.17
N ILE A 313 -17.29 19.07 -19.26
CA ILE A 313 -18.20 19.12 -18.12
C ILE A 313 -18.92 17.79 -18.01
N VAL A 314 -18.79 17.16 -16.85
CA VAL A 314 -19.52 15.95 -16.48
C VAL A 314 -20.75 16.38 -15.71
N PHE A 315 -21.94 16.05 -16.22
CA PHE A 315 -23.21 16.40 -15.58
C PHE A 315 -24.03 15.15 -15.30
N LYS A 316 -25.06 15.29 -14.46
CA LYS A 316 -26.11 14.29 -14.30
C LYS A 316 -27.43 14.91 -14.71
N CYS A 317 -28.18 14.21 -15.55
CA CYS A 317 -29.54 14.60 -15.97
C CYS A 317 -30.56 13.66 -15.31
N ARG A 318 -31.65 14.24 -14.81
CA ARG A 318 -32.76 13.50 -14.21
C ARG A 318 -33.68 12.99 -15.31
N VAL A 319 -33.68 11.68 -15.51
CA VAL A 319 -34.51 11.00 -16.52
C VAL A 319 -35.64 10.23 -15.83
N GLU A 320 -36.86 10.45 -16.30
CA GLU A 320 -38.01 9.67 -15.83
C GLU A 320 -37.89 8.23 -16.34
N THR A 321 -37.94 7.26 -15.42
CA THR A 321 -38.05 5.85 -15.82
C THR A 321 -39.52 5.48 -16.01
N ARG A 322 -39.82 4.56 -16.93
CA ARG A 322 -41.15 3.94 -17.05
C ARG A 322 -41.03 2.44 -16.75
N THR A 323 -41.99 1.90 -16.01
CA THR A 323 -42.08 0.46 -15.77
C THR A 323 -42.41 -0.27 -17.09
N LYS A 324 -42.20 -1.59 -17.13
CA LYS A 324 -42.62 -2.43 -18.28
C LYS A 324 -44.13 -2.31 -18.60
N THR A 325 -44.94 -1.86 -17.64
CA THR A 325 -46.38 -1.59 -17.77
C THR A 325 -46.73 -0.14 -18.15
N GLY A 326 -45.72 0.68 -18.47
CA GLY A 326 -45.90 2.08 -18.89
C GLY A 326 -46.18 3.08 -17.76
N LYS A 327 -46.19 2.64 -16.50
CA LYS A 327 -46.37 3.53 -15.34
C LYS A 327 -45.08 4.31 -15.07
N ARG A 328 -45.21 5.54 -14.56
CA ARG A 328 -44.08 6.36 -14.13
C ARG A 328 -43.32 5.63 -13.01
N GLY A 329 -42.03 5.40 -13.23
CA GLY A 329 -41.09 4.82 -12.28
C GLY A 329 -40.37 5.88 -11.45
N ARG A 330 -39.32 5.49 -10.73
CA ARG A 330 -38.48 6.44 -9.98
C ARG A 330 -37.55 7.19 -10.94
N ASP A 331 -37.40 8.49 -10.72
CA ASP A 331 -36.45 9.31 -11.47
C ASP A 331 -35.04 8.74 -11.29
N LYS A 332 -34.28 8.65 -12.39
CA LYS A 332 -32.91 8.15 -12.41
C LYS A 332 -31.99 9.26 -12.86
N TRP A 333 -30.91 9.48 -12.12
CA TRP A 333 -29.82 10.34 -12.55
C TRP A 333 -28.91 9.58 -13.52
N VAL A 334 -28.78 10.11 -14.74
CA VAL A 334 -27.92 9.54 -15.78
C VAL A 334 -26.76 10.51 -16.02
N ARG A 335 -25.53 9.99 -16.01
CA ARG A 335 -24.33 10.78 -16.29
C ARG A 335 -24.27 11.14 -17.78
N GLY A 336 -23.90 12.37 -18.07
CA GLY A 336 -23.61 12.86 -19.42
C GLY A 336 -22.32 13.66 -19.45
N TYR A 337 -21.84 13.94 -20.66
CA TYR A 337 -20.62 14.70 -20.94
C TYR A 337 -20.93 15.75 -21.99
N ARG A 338 -20.44 16.97 -21.79
CA ARG A 338 -20.55 18.04 -22.79
C ARG A 338 -19.27 18.85 -22.88
N ALA A 339 -19.10 19.51 -24.03
CA ALA A 339 -18.07 20.52 -24.18
C ALA A 339 -18.42 21.77 -23.36
N PRO A 340 -17.42 22.56 -22.94
CA PRO A 340 -17.65 23.82 -22.25
C PRO A 340 -18.33 24.84 -23.16
N ARG A 341 -19.20 25.65 -22.58
CA ARG A 341 -19.83 26.82 -23.20
C ARG A 341 -19.08 28.09 -22.76
N PRO A 342 -19.26 29.22 -23.45
CA PRO A 342 -18.69 30.49 -23.00
C PRO A 342 -19.05 30.86 -21.56
N GLU A 343 -20.26 30.51 -21.08
CA GLU A 343 -20.70 30.81 -19.72
C GLU A 343 -20.04 29.92 -18.66
N ASP A 344 -19.46 28.78 -19.04
CA ASP A 344 -18.76 27.90 -18.11
C ASP A 344 -17.32 28.39 -17.81
N ASP A 345 -16.78 29.27 -18.66
CA ASP A 345 -15.49 29.92 -18.43
C ASP A 345 -15.65 31.15 -17.51
N VAL A 346 -15.44 30.91 -16.22
CA VAL A 346 -15.49 31.93 -15.17
C VAL A 346 -14.10 32.45 -14.78
N SER A 347 -13.07 32.22 -15.61
CA SER A 347 -11.67 32.49 -15.23
C SER A 347 -11.43 33.95 -14.86
N GLU A 348 -11.98 34.89 -15.62
CA GLU A 348 -11.88 36.34 -15.33
C GLU A 348 -12.62 36.73 -14.04
N LEU A 349 -13.80 36.14 -13.78
CA LEU A 349 -14.56 36.38 -12.57
C LEU A 349 -13.83 35.86 -11.32
N VAL A 350 -13.29 34.64 -11.41
CA VAL A 350 -12.48 34.02 -10.35
C VAL A 350 -11.24 34.85 -10.06
N LYS A 351 -10.53 35.28 -11.10
CA LYS A 351 -9.34 36.13 -10.96
C LYS A 351 -9.67 37.45 -10.29
N ALA A 352 -10.72 38.14 -10.74
CA ALA A 352 -11.14 39.41 -10.14
C ALA A 352 -11.53 39.27 -8.67
N GLU A 353 -12.13 38.15 -8.25
CA GLU A 353 -12.44 37.92 -6.84
C GLU A 353 -11.20 37.54 -6.02
N LEU A 354 -10.31 36.71 -6.55
CA LEU A 354 -9.03 36.41 -5.90
C LEU A 354 -8.20 37.68 -5.69
N ASP A 355 -8.08 38.55 -6.69
CA ASP A 355 -7.30 39.79 -6.60
C ASP A 355 -7.80 40.71 -5.46
N LYS A 356 -9.10 40.69 -5.16
CA LYS A 356 -9.68 41.44 -4.03
C LYS A 356 -9.31 40.83 -2.67
N ARG A 357 -9.25 39.50 -2.59
CA ARG A 357 -9.12 38.76 -1.33
C ARG A 357 -7.68 38.42 -0.98
N LEU A 358 -6.82 38.23 -1.98
CA LEU A 358 -5.51 37.61 -1.79
C LEU A 358 -4.65 38.36 -0.77
N ALA A 359 -4.60 39.69 -0.84
CA ALA A 359 -3.84 40.50 0.09
C ALA A 359 -4.33 40.36 1.54
N GLU A 360 -5.66 40.33 1.74
CA GLU A 360 -6.25 40.10 3.06
C GLU A 360 -6.05 38.66 3.53
N TRP A 361 -6.21 37.69 2.65
CA TRP A 361 -5.95 36.26 2.94
C TRP A 361 -4.50 35.98 3.30
N GLU A 362 -3.56 36.67 2.67
CA GLU A 362 -2.14 36.61 3.04
C GLU A 362 -1.90 37.25 4.42
N ALA A 363 -2.49 38.43 4.68
CA ALA A 363 -2.32 39.13 5.95
C ALA A 363 -2.96 38.39 7.14
N LEU A 364 -4.14 37.79 6.93
CA LEU A 364 -4.87 37.03 7.94
C LEU A 364 -4.48 35.55 7.97
N ASP A 365 -3.55 35.12 7.11
CA ASP A 365 -3.12 33.74 7.01
C ASP A 365 -4.25 32.75 6.69
N VAL A 366 -5.21 33.11 5.81
CA VAL A 366 -6.36 32.27 5.39
C VAL A 366 -5.94 31.16 4.43
N ILE A 367 -4.92 31.40 3.62
CA ILE A 367 -4.39 30.44 2.63
C ILE A 367 -2.93 30.09 2.93
N PRO A 368 -2.46 28.90 2.51
CA PRO A 368 -1.09 28.47 2.76
C PRO A 368 -0.07 29.21 1.92
N ASN A 369 0.74 30.04 2.59
CA ASN A 369 1.83 30.84 2.00
C ASN A 369 3.21 30.21 2.26
N GLU A 370 3.24 29.06 2.91
CA GLU A 370 4.45 28.29 3.09
C GLU A 370 5.01 27.82 1.74
N LYS A 371 6.33 27.95 1.59
CA LYS A 371 7.03 27.37 0.43
C LYS A 371 6.96 25.86 0.50
N TYR A 372 6.85 25.23 -0.67
CA TYR A 372 7.17 23.83 -0.82
C TYR A 372 8.65 23.62 -0.45
N PRO A 373 9.02 22.57 0.30
CA PRO A 373 10.40 22.35 0.73
C PRO A 373 11.39 22.29 -0.44
N GLU A 374 12.50 23.04 -0.33
CA GLU A 374 13.60 22.98 -1.31
C GLU A 374 14.33 21.63 -1.27
N VAL A 375 14.31 20.98 -0.11
CA VAL A 375 14.83 19.63 0.11
C VAL A 375 13.63 18.71 0.35
N SER A 376 13.30 17.89 -0.64
CA SER A 376 12.22 16.90 -0.60
C SER A 376 12.59 15.69 -1.44
N ASN A 377 12.04 14.53 -1.11
CA ASN A 377 12.13 13.33 -1.94
C ASN A 377 11.27 13.45 -3.22
N ASP A 378 10.43 14.48 -3.34
CA ASP A 378 9.58 14.74 -4.51
C ASP A 378 9.73 16.18 -5.02
N GLU A 379 10.64 16.38 -5.97
CA GLU A 379 10.89 17.72 -6.54
C GLU A 379 9.84 18.15 -7.59
N ARG A 380 8.89 17.27 -7.95
CA ARG A 380 7.95 17.53 -9.06
C ARG A 380 7.14 18.81 -8.87
N PRO A 381 6.64 19.18 -7.67
CA PRO A 381 5.94 20.44 -7.50
C PRO A 381 6.77 21.66 -7.93
N ILE A 382 8.04 21.73 -7.54
CA ILE A 382 8.95 22.81 -7.96
C ILE A 382 9.23 22.76 -9.47
N GLN A 383 9.50 21.57 -10.02
CA GLN A 383 9.77 21.38 -11.45
C GLN A 383 8.61 21.83 -12.35
N TYR A 384 7.38 21.78 -11.83
CA TYR A 384 6.17 22.19 -12.53
C TYR A 384 5.53 23.47 -12.00
N GLY A 385 6.33 24.37 -11.42
CA GLY A 385 5.91 25.74 -11.13
C GLY A 385 4.95 25.88 -9.95
N MET A 386 5.03 24.99 -8.95
CA MET A 386 4.22 25.05 -7.73
C MET A 386 5.12 25.29 -6.49
N PRO A 387 5.74 26.48 -6.36
CA PRO A 387 6.69 26.79 -5.29
C PRO A 387 6.05 27.00 -3.91
N LEU A 388 4.74 27.22 -3.83
CA LEU A 388 3.97 27.36 -2.59
C LEU A 388 2.91 26.25 -2.51
N TRP A 389 2.50 25.87 -1.30
CA TRP A 389 1.45 24.86 -1.11
C TRP A 389 0.10 25.27 -1.73
N ARG A 390 -0.22 26.56 -1.77
CA ARG A 390 -1.42 27.07 -2.47
C ARG A 390 -1.38 26.88 -4.00
N ASP A 391 -0.20 26.72 -4.60
CA ASP A 391 -0.05 26.59 -6.06
C ASP A 391 -0.45 25.18 -6.56
N MET A 392 -0.68 24.24 -5.64
CA MET A 392 -1.23 22.90 -5.93
C MET A 392 -2.71 22.93 -6.35
N PHE A 393 -3.36 24.10 -6.30
CA PHE A 393 -4.77 24.29 -6.60
C PHE A 393 -4.95 25.26 -7.78
N SER A 394 -5.92 25.00 -8.65
CA SER A 394 -6.34 25.96 -9.69
C SER A 394 -6.84 27.25 -9.06
N ALA A 395 -6.90 28.34 -9.82
CA ALA A 395 -7.41 29.61 -9.30
C ALA A 395 -8.83 29.44 -8.71
N ARG A 396 -9.71 28.70 -9.39
CA ARG A 396 -11.07 28.42 -8.90
C ARG A 396 -11.07 27.52 -7.67
N GLN A 397 -10.23 26.49 -7.65
CA GLN A 397 -10.08 25.62 -6.47
C GLN A 397 -9.56 26.41 -5.25
N LEU A 398 -8.53 27.26 -5.42
CA LEU A 398 -7.97 28.09 -4.36
C LEU A 398 -9.01 29.07 -3.79
N LEU A 399 -9.81 29.71 -4.67
CA LEU A 399 -10.91 30.56 -4.25
C LEU A 399 -11.93 29.79 -3.40
N GLY A 400 -12.32 28.59 -3.86
CA GLY A 400 -13.25 27.72 -3.15
C GLY A 400 -12.75 27.30 -1.76
N HIS A 401 -11.49 26.87 -1.68
CA HIS A 401 -10.87 26.43 -0.43
C HIS A 401 -10.60 27.59 0.53
N GLY A 402 -10.14 28.74 0.04
CA GLY A 402 -9.94 29.95 0.85
C GLY A 402 -11.26 30.44 1.47
N MET A 403 -12.35 30.48 0.70
CA MET A 403 -13.68 30.82 1.23
C MET A 403 -14.18 29.80 2.25
N ALA A 404 -13.89 28.50 2.08
CA ALA A 404 -14.22 27.49 3.07
C ALA A 404 -13.48 27.73 4.41
N VAL A 405 -12.20 28.13 4.36
CA VAL A 405 -11.44 28.51 5.56
C VAL A 405 -12.02 29.76 6.21
N GLU A 406 -12.42 30.78 5.45
CA GLU A 406 -13.11 31.95 6.00
C GLU A 406 -14.41 31.57 6.72
N ILE A 407 -15.25 30.75 6.08
CA ILE A 407 -16.50 30.27 6.69
C ILE A 407 -16.20 29.52 7.98
N PHE A 408 -15.19 28.66 7.98
CA PHE A 408 -14.74 27.94 9.17
C PHE A 408 -14.36 28.91 10.30
N ARG A 409 -13.57 29.95 10.00
CA ARG A 409 -13.17 30.98 10.96
C ARG A 409 -14.36 31.74 11.53
N ASP A 410 -15.33 32.08 10.69
CA ASP A 410 -16.56 32.72 11.15
C ASP A 410 -17.34 31.82 12.12
N LEU A 411 -17.38 30.50 11.86
CA LEU A 411 -17.99 29.53 12.77
C LEU A 411 -17.23 29.44 14.10
N VAL A 412 -15.90 29.39 14.07
CA VAL A 412 -15.07 29.40 15.30
C VAL A 412 -15.36 30.65 16.12
N ASN A 413 -15.27 31.84 15.51
CA ASN A 413 -15.50 33.13 16.17
C ASN A 413 -16.89 33.19 16.83
N GLU A 414 -17.93 32.69 16.15
CA GLU A 414 -19.29 32.66 16.71
C GLU A 414 -19.45 31.71 17.89
N GLU A 415 -18.78 30.56 17.87
CA GLU A 415 -18.84 29.61 18.96
C GLU A 415 -17.95 30.07 20.14
N GLU A 416 -16.84 30.77 19.87
CA GLU A 416 -16.04 31.46 20.89
C GLU A 416 -16.83 32.53 21.63
N GLN A 417 -17.61 33.35 20.91
CA GLN A 417 -18.49 34.36 21.51
C GLN A 417 -19.56 33.76 22.43
N LYS A 418 -19.90 32.48 22.27
CA LYS A 418 -20.85 31.74 23.12
C LYS A 418 -20.18 30.99 24.26
N GLY A 419 -18.86 31.06 24.38
CA GLY A 419 -18.07 30.22 25.30
C GLY A 419 -17.86 28.83 24.71
N LEU A 420 -16.99 28.74 23.68
CA LEU A 420 -16.70 27.54 22.90
C LEU A 420 -16.59 26.28 23.78
N SER A 421 -17.61 25.42 23.70
CA SER A 421 -17.67 24.18 24.45
C SER A 421 -16.69 23.14 23.91
N GLU A 422 -16.32 22.15 24.72
CA GLU A 422 -15.40 21.08 24.27
C GLU A 422 -16.00 20.22 23.16
N ILE A 423 -17.32 19.98 23.18
CA ILE A 423 -17.98 19.23 22.09
C ILE A 423 -18.02 20.04 20.81
N SER A 424 -18.30 21.35 20.88
CA SER A 424 -18.24 22.23 19.71
C SER A 424 -16.81 22.31 19.16
N ARG A 425 -15.79 22.34 20.03
CA ARG A 425 -14.37 22.27 19.66
C ARG A 425 -14.05 20.98 18.89
N ALA A 426 -14.48 19.82 19.40
CA ALA A 426 -14.32 18.54 18.73
C ALA A 426 -15.09 18.47 17.39
N SER A 427 -16.33 18.96 17.36
CA SER A 427 -17.14 19.02 16.14
C SER A 427 -16.53 19.94 15.07
N LEU A 428 -15.92 21.05 15.45
CA LEU A 428 -15.15 21.91 14.54
C LEU A 428 -13.94 21.17 13.96
N VAL A 429 -13.26 20.29 14.72
CA VAL A 429 -12.21 19.42 14.14
C VAL A 429 -12.77 18.55 13.00
N TYR A 430 -13.96 17.97 13.14
CA TYR A 430 -14.56 17.20 12.03
C TYR A 430 -14.97 18.07 10.83
N VAL A 431 -15.36 19.33 11.06
CA VAL A 431 -15.58 20.28 9.95
C VAL A 431 -14.24 20.58 9.24
N ALA A 432 -13.14 20.75 9.97
CA ALA A 432 -11.81 20.90 9.39
C ALA A 432 -11.38 19.67 8.57
N LEU A 433 -11.56 18.46 9.10
CA LEU A 433 -11.28 17.21 8.37
C LEU A 433 -12.15 17.03 7.12
N THR A 434 -13.37 17.57 7.14
CA THR A 434 -14.26 17.62 5.97
C THR A 434 -13.69 18.54 4.87
N ILE A 435 -13.11 19.68 5.25
CA ILE A 435 -12.42 20.59 4.32
C ILE A 435 -11.18 19.91 3.74
N ASP A 436 -10.36 19.25 4.56
CA ASP A 436 -9.19 18.48 4.11
C ASP A 436 -9.54 17.34 3.15
N LYS A 437 -10.66 16.66 3.39
CA LYS A 437 -11.18 15.66 2.47
C LYS A 437 -11.50 16.29 1.10
N MET A 438 -12.09 17.48 1.08
CA MET A 438 -12.31 18.21 -0.18
C MET A 438 -11.00 18.68 -0.81
N LEU A 439 -10.03 19.18 -0.05
CA LEU A 439 -8.69 19.53 -0.56
C LEU A 439 -8.03 18.36 -1.28
N ASN A 440 -8.11 17.15 -0.72
CA ASN A 440 -7.54 15.94 -1.32
C ASN A 440 -8.21 15.55 -2.65
N TYR A 441 -9.51 15.78 -2.80
CA TYR A 441 -10.30 15.44 -3.98
C TYR A 441 -10.47 16.59 -5.00
N ASN A 442 -10.05 17.81 -4.64
CA ASN A 442 -10.10 19.01 -5.47
C ASN A 442 -8.75 19.75 -5.46
N SER A 443 -7.76 19.14 -6.09
CA SER A 443 -6.45 19.73 -6.37
C SER A 443 -6.09 19.59 -7.85
N ARG A 444 -4.98 20.18 -8.29
CA ARG A 444 -4.40 19.95 -9.63
C ARG A 444 -3.79 18.55 -9.81
N MET A 445 -3.86 17.70 -8.78
CA MET A 445 -3.43 16.30 -8.78
C MET A 445 -4.61 15.32 -8.67
N SER A 446 -5.84 15.83 -8.58
CA SER A 446 -7.05 15.00 -8.61
C SER A 446 -7.38 14.64 -10.06
N VAL A 447 -7.58 13.36 -10.37
CA VAL A 447 -7.70 12.87 -11.77
C VAL A 447 -9.03 12.19 -12.06
N TRP A 448 -9.53 12.36 -13.28
CA TRP A 448 -10.70 11.63 -13.76
C TRP A 448 -10.33 10.19 -14.14
N MET A 449 -10.89 9.21 -13.43
CA MET A 449 -10.73 7.80 -13.77
C MET A 449 -11.75 7.39 -14.82
N SER A 450 -11.41 7.49 -16.11
CA SER A 450 -12.34 7.21 -17.21
C SER A 450 -12.90 5.78 -17.22
N THR A 451 -12.25 4.82 -16.59
CA THR A 451 -12.72 3.41 -16.50
C THR A 451 -13.82 3.22 -15.46
N ARG A 452 -13.86 4.09 -14.44
CA ARG A 452 -14.82 4.04 -13.32
C ARG A 452 -15.77 5.23 -13.29
N GLU A 453 -15.47 6.26 -14.08
CA GLU A 453 -16.19 7.52 -14.17
C GLU A 453 -16.33 8.21 -12.80
N VAL A 454 -15.22 8.30 -12.07
CA VAL A 454 -15.09 8.96 -10.75
C VAL A 454 -13.80 9.77 -10.68
N VAL A 455 -13.73 10.74 -9.78
CA VAL A 455 -12.49 11.44 -9.44
C VAL A 455 -11.68 10.60 -8.45
N ALA A 456 -10.39 10.43 -8.75
CA ALA A 456 -9.42 9.92 -7.79
C ALA A 456 -8.72 11.09 -7.10
N ASN A 457 -8.52 10.95 -5.79
CA ASN A 457 -7.88 11.96 -4.97
C ASN A 457 -6.37 12.07 -5.25
N THR A 458 -5.76 13.14 -4.74
CA THR A 458 -4.33 13.47 -4.85
C THR A 458 -3.43 12.31 -4.45
N PHE A 459 -3.76 11.61 -3.36
CA PHE A 459 -2.98 10.50 -2.82
C PHE A 459 -3.48 9.12 -3.27
N ASN A 460 -4.11 9.03 -4.46
CA ASN A 460 -4.36 7.74 -5.10
C ASN A 460 -3.04 6.98 -5.43
N ARG A 461 -1.93 7.71 -5.41
CA ARG A 461 -0.54 7.27 -5.35
C ARG A 461 0.09 7.97 -4.14
N HIS A 462 0.97 7.31 -3.38
CA HIS A 462 1.57 7.89 -2.16
C HIS A 462 2.66 8.95 -2.49
N ASP A 463 2.38 9.87 -3.42
CA ASP A 463 3.33 10.85 -3.95
C ASP A 463 2.61 12.07 -4.58
N PHE A 464 3.34 13.12 -4.97
CA PHE A 464 2.78 14.29 -5.67
C PHE A 464 2.92 14.13 -7.20
N ALA A 465 2.45 13.00 -7.72
CA ALA A 465 2.54 12.71 -9.16
C ALA A 465 1.89 13.81 -10.00
N PHE A 466 2.67 14.37 -10.93
CA PHE A 466 2.19 15.40 -11.85
C PHE A 466 1.09 14.87 -12.77
N CYS A 467 0.00 15.62 -12.88
CA CYS A 467 -1.16 15.28 -13.69
C CYS A 467 -1.31 16.29 -14.85
N TRP A 468 -1.24 15.79 -16.09
CA TRP A 468 -1.40 16.59 -17.31
C TRP A 468 -2.80 17.20 -17.43
N SER A 469 -3.80 16.45 -16.99
CA SER A 469 -5.18 16.88 -16.84
C SER A 469 -5.65 16.58 -15.42
N HIS A 470 -6.52 17.44 -14.90
CA HIS A 470 -7.08 17.30 -13.56
C HIS A 470 -8.60 17.43 -13.60
N ALA A 471 -9.26 16.89 -12.58
CA ALA A 471 -10.69 16.94 -12.39
C ALA A 471 -11.02 17.71 -11.11
N GLU A 472 -12.06 18.53 -11.20
CA GLU A 472 -12.59 19.32 -10.10
C GLU A 472 -14.04 18.90 -9.86
N ILE A 473 -14.32 18.43 -8.65
CA ILE A 473 -15.65 18.17 -8.13
C ILE A 473 -16.32 19.50 -7.79
N VAL A 474 -17.54 19.71 -8.28
CA VAL A 474 -18.31 20.91 -7.95
C VAL A 474 -18.69 20.89 -6.47
N PRO A 475 -18.33 21.92 -5.66
CA PRO A 475 -18.47 21.89 -4.21
C PRO A 475 -19.91 22.01 -3.69
N LEU A 476 -20.86 22.41 -4.54
CA LEU A 476 -22.24 22.85 -4.19
C LEU A 476 -23.33 21.84 -4.52
N ILE A 477 -22.95 20.62 -4.90
CA ILE A 477 -23.91 19.63 -5.41
C ILE A 477 -24.32 18.68 -4.28
N GLU A 478 -25.62 18.55 -4.06
CA GLU A 478 -26.19 17.61 -3.07
C GLU A 478 -25.67 16.18 -3.31
N GLY A 479 -25.19 15.53 -2.24
CA GLY A 479 -24.59 14.19 -2.29
C GLY A 479 -23.26 14.11 -3.05
N LEU A 480 -22.63 15.25 -3.36
CA LEU A 480 -21.30 15.40 -3.93
C LEU A 480 -20.58 16.57 -3.24
N GLY A 481 -19.32 16.86 -3.60
CA GLY A 481 -18.58 18.00 -3.05
C GLY A 481 -18.54 17.99 -1.52
N TYR A 482 -18.79 19.15 -0.92
CA TYR A 482 -18.81 19.27 0.54
C TYR A 482 -19.95 18.46 1.18
N ASP A 483 -21.12 18.30 0.53
CA ASP A 483 -22.22 17.50 1.09
C ASP A 483 -21.82 16.03 1.22
N TRP A 484 -21.20 15.47 0.17
CA TRP A 484 -20.63 14.12 0.25
C TRP A 484 -19.58 14.01 1.36
N ALA A 485 -18.67 14.99 1.47
CA ALA A 485 -17.63 14.96 2.49
C ALA A 485 -18.23 15.02 3.92
N ILE A 486 -19.26 15.84 4.13
CA ILE A 486 -20.00 15.97 5.40
C ILE A 486 -20.74 14.67 5.71
N GLU A 487 -21.49 14.12 4.75
CA GLU A 487 -22.24 12.87 4.92
C GLU A 487 -21.31 11.70 5.26
N GLN A 488 -20.17 11.57 4.58
CA GLN A 488 -19.18 10.55 4.90
C GLN A 488 -18.58 10.74 6.29
N THR A 489 -18.36 11.99 6.71
CA THR A 489 -17.83 12.30 8.04
C THR A 489 -18.86 12.03 9.13
N ALA A 490 -20.14 12.40 8.94
CA ALA A 490 -21.23 12.07 9.86
C ALA A 490 -21.43 10.55 9.99
N LYS A 491 -21.36 9.83 8.85
CA LYS A 491 -21.40 8.37 8.81
C LYS A 491 -20.21 7.77 9.56
N CYS A 492 -19.02 8.30 9.36
CA CYS A 492 -17.82 7.85 10.07
C CYS A 492 -17.95 8.02 11.59
N ILE A 493 -18.42 9.18 12.07
CA ILE A 493 -18.67 9.43 13.50
C ILE A 493 -19.62 8.38 14.07
N ASP A 494 -20.73 8.09 13.37
CA ASP A 494 -21.71 7.10 13.79
C ASP A 494 -21.13 5.68 13.84
N GLU A 495 -20.34 5.28 12.83
CA GLU A 495 -19.69 3.97 12.79
C GLU A 495 -18.61 3.83 13.87
N LEU A 496 -17.77 4.84 14.08
CA LEU A 496 -16.76 4.85 15.15
C LEU A 496 -17.43 4.72 16.52
N ARG A 497 -18.48 5.51 16.78
CA ARG A 497 -19.27 5.42 18.01
C ARG A 497 -19.80 4.00 18.22
N LYS A 498 -20.45 3.42 17.22
CA LYS A 498 -20.99 2.04 17.29
C LYS A 498 -19.91 0.99 17.57
N LEU A 499 -18.72 1.14 16.99
CA LEU A 499 -17.60 0.22 17.21
C LEU A 499 -16.97 0.37 18.60
N ILE A 500 -17.08 1.55 19.21
CA ILE A 500 -16.58 1.86 20.56
C ILE A 500 -17.57 1.47 21.65
N GLU A 501 -18.83 1.89 21.52
CA GLU A 501 -19.87 1.72 22.55
C GLU A 501 -20.57 0.37 22.47
N GLY A 502 -20.51 -0.31 21.33
CA GLY A 502 -21.31 -1.50 21.05
C GLY A 502 -22.68 -1.17 20.46
N GLN A 503 -23.36 -2.19 19.94
CA GLN A 503 -24.76 -2.08 19.53
C GLN A 503 -25.65 -2.40 20.73
N ASP A 504 -25.69 -1.52 21.73
CA ASP A 504 -26.81 -1.56 22.66
C ASP A 504 -28.04 -1.05 21.91
N GLU A 505 -28.75 -1.97 21.27
CA GLU A 505 -30.18 -1.80 21.05
C GLU A 505 -30.81 -1.52 22.41
N ALA A 506 -31.21 -0.27 22.61
CA ALA A 506 -32.29 0.16 23.50
C ALA A 506 -32.73 -0.90 24.53
N ARG A 507 -31.90 -1.19 25.54
CA ARG A 507 -32.40 -1.78 26.78
C ARG A 507 -33.24 -0.68 27.43
N GLY A 508 -34.53 -0.72 27.12
CA GLY A 508 -35.53 0.12 27.76
C GLY A 508 -35.32 0.10 29.26
N GLY A 509 -35.26 1.29 29.85
CA GLY A 509 -34.99 1.50 31.26
C GLY A 509 -35.91 0.65 32.15
N GLY A 510 -35.38 -0.47 32.63
CA GLY A 510 -35.91 -1.21 33.76
C GLY A 510 -35.45 -0.52 35.03
N LEU A 511 -36.39 -0.21 35.93
CA LEU A 511 -36.19 0.52 37.20
C LEU A 511 -35.28 -0.21 38.22
N PHE A 512 -34.66 -1.34 37.84
CA PHE A 512 -33.85 -2.21 38.70
C PHE A 512 -32.58 -2.76 38.03
N ASP A 513 -32.10 -2.16 36.94
CA ASP A 513 -30.77 -2.55 36.43
C ASP A 513 -29.68 -1.89 37.29
N THR A 514 -29.28 -2.61 38.33
CA THR A 514 -28.05 -2.35 39.08
C THR A 514 -26.87 -2.81 38.23
N LEU A 515 -26.58 -2.04 37.18
CA LEU A 515 -25.43 -2.28 36.32
C LEU A 515 -24.23 -1.52 36.87
N GLU A 516 -23.22 -2.27 37.30
CA GLU A 516 -21.86 -1.76 37.43
C GLU A 516 -21.53 -0.95 36.17
N THR A 517 -21.37 0.36 36.34
CA THR A 517 -20.91 1.24 35.26
C THR A 517 -19.51 0.79 34.90
N HIS A 518 -19.38 -0.02 33.85
CA HIS A 518 -18.10 -0.44 33.30
C HIS A 518 -17.24 0.81 33.09
N LYS A 519 -16.15 0.93 33.84
CA LYS A 519 -15.26 2.10 33.79
C LYS A 519 -14.61 2.12 32.41
N ARG A 520 -14.89 3.15 31.60
CA ARG A 520 -14.29 3.32 30.27
C ARG A 520 -12.75 3.28 30.38
N PRO A 521 -12.05 2.59 29.47
CA PRO A 521 -10.60 2.56 29.48
C PRO A 521 -10.02 3.96 29.24
N GLU A 522 -8.81 4.19 29.75
CA GLU A 522 -8.10 5.45 29.56
C GLU A 522 -7.35 5.45 28.22
N ILE A 523 -7.50 6.52 27.45
CA ILE A 523 -6.73 6.77 26.21
C ILE A 523 -5.94 8.06 26.40
N THR A 524 -4.64 8.01 26.14
CA THR A 524 -3.77 9.19 26.14
C THR A 524 -3.13 9.33 24.76
N ILE A 525 -3.45 10.43 24.06
CA ILE A 525 -2.89 10.73 22.74
C ILE A 525 -1.88 11.88 22.87
N THR A 526 -0.68 11.66 22.37
CA THR A 526 0.43 12.63 22.45
C THR A 526 1.06 12.86 21.09
N CYS A 527 1.57 14.08 20.89
CA CYS A 527 2.25 14.50 19.67
C CYS A 527 3.73 14.76 19.99
N LYS A 528 4.52 13.70 20.18
CA LYS A 528 5.95 13.77 20.55
C LYS A 528 6.75 12.78 19.71
N SER A 529 8.07 12.96 19.71
CA SER A 529 8.96 12.01 19.04
C SER A 529 8.94 10.65 19.75
N GLY A 530 8.84 9.57 18.98
CA GLY A 530 8.88 8.21 19.52
C GLY A 530 10.26 7.84 20.11
N ASP A 531 11.31 8.60 19.77
CA ASP A 531 12.66 8.45 20.34
C ASP A 531 12.83 9.19 21.69
N SER A 532 11.76 9.80 22.20
CA SER A 532 11.72 10.48 23.50
C SER A 532 10.33 10.41 24.12
N LEU A 533 10.06 9.35 24.87
CA LEU A 533 8.81 9.08 25.57
C LEU A 533 8.87 9.53 27.05
N ASP A 534 9.49 10.68 27.31
CA ASP A 534 9.71 11.31 28.63
C ASP A 534 8.46 11.47 29.52
N HIS A 535 7.29 11.52 28.88
CA HIS A 535 5.97 11.65 29.50
C HIS A 535 5.36 10.31 29.92
N ILE A 536 6.02 9.19 29.62
CA ILE A 536 5.63 7.83 30.00
C ILE A 536 6.64 7.31 31.01
N ALA A 537 6.14 6.85 32.16
CA ALA A 537 6.97 6.34 33.24
C ALA A 537 7.69 5.02 32.85
N ASP A 538 8.87 4.80 33.41
CA ASP A 538 9.63 3.57 33.27
C ASP A 538 8.80 2.35 33.71
N SER A 539 8.94 1.23 33.00
CA SER A 539 8.29 -0.05 33.35
C SER A 539 6.79 0.05 33.67
N SER A 540 6.07 0.91 32.94
CA SER A 540 4.66 1.23 33.20
C SER A 540 3.68 0.62 32.20
N VAL A 541 4.15 0.16 31.02
CA VAL A 541 3.30 -0.45 29.98
C VAL A 541 3.44 -1.98 29.95
N ASP A 542 2.34 -2.68 29.71
CA ASP A 542 2.26 -4.15 29.69
C ASP A 542 2.64 -4.73 28.32
N ALA A 543 2.27 -4.02 27.25
CA ALA A 543 2.65 -4.39 25.89
C ALA A 543 2.97 -3.15 25.06
N VAL A 544 4.00 -3.26 24.22
CA VAL A 544 4.23 -2.34 23.11
C VAL A 544 3.79 -3.04 21.84
N VAL A 545 2.87 -2.46 21.08
CA VAL A 545 2.47 -2.97 19.77
C VAL A 545 2.63 -1.83 18.80
N MET A 546 3.43 -2.01 17.76
CA MET A 546 3.81 -0.90 16.89
C MET A 546 3.96 -1.30 15.42
N ASP A 547 3.63 -0.35 14.56
CA ASP A 547 3.80 -0.38 13.10
C ASP A 547 4.67 0.82 12.67
N PRO A 548 6.02 0.71 12.74
CA PRO A 548 6.89 1.85 12.51
C PRO A 548 6.93 2.28 11.04
N PRO A 549 7.47 3.48 10.76
CA PRO A 549 7.78 3.89 9.41
C PRO A 549 8.74 2.92 8.69
N TYR A 550 8.42 2.63 7.43
CA TYR A 550 9.08 1.63 6.60
C TYR A 550 10.21 2.22 5.77
N TYR A 551 11.40 2.41 6.37
CA TYR A 551 12.61 2.83 5.67
C TYR A 551 12.37 4.00 4.69
N ASP A 552 12.46 3.79 3.36
CA ASP A 552 12.26 4.80 2.31
C ASP A 552 10.91 4.68 1.57
N ASN A 553 9.95 3.93 2.12
CA ASN A 553 8.67 3.62 1.44
C ASN A 553 7.69 4.81 1.41
N VAL A 554 7.56 5.55 2.51
CA VAL A 554 6.67 6.72 2.63
C VAL A 554 7.39 7.79 3.46
N MET A 555 7.40 9.03 2.97
CA MET A 555 7.90 10.20 3.68
C MET A 555 6.70 10.94 4.31
N TYR A 556 6.25 10.52 5.49
CA TYR A 556 4.97 10.95 6.05
C TYR A 556 4.94 12.44 6.32
N ALA A 557 6.02 13.00 6.88
CA ALA A 557 6.13 14.43 7.14
C ALA A 557 6.03 15.27 5.84
N GLU A 558 6.65 14.83 4.75
CA GLU A 558 6.58 15.55 3.46
C GLU A 558 5.17 15.51 2.85
N LEU A 559 4.52 14.33 2.86
CA LEU A 559 3.18 14.20 2.28
C LEU A 559 2.12 14.88 3.16
N SER A 560 2.23 14.78 4.48
CA SER A 560 1.28 15.37 5.43
C SER A 560 1.26 16.89 5.40
N ASP A 561 2.34 17.54 4.92
CA ASP A 561 2.39 19.00 4.83
C ASP A 561 1.30 19.54 3.90
N PHE A 562 0.86 18.76 2.90
CA PHE A 562 -0.29 19.07 2.07
C PHE A 562 -1.54 19.39 2.90
N PHE A 563 -1.76 18.66 4.00
CA PHE A 563 -2.87 18.85 4.92
C PHE A 563 -2.52 19.81 6.05
N TYR A 564 -1.34 19.65 6.64
CA TYR A 564 -0.88 20.40 7.81
C TYR A 564 -1.02 21.91 7.64
N VAL A 565 -0.63 22.44 6.47
CA VAL A 565 -0.70 23.87 6.20
C VAL A 565 -2.15 24.39 6.19
N TRP A 566 -3.11 23.61 5.72
CA TRP A 566 -4.53 23.98 5.77
C TRP A 566 -5.12 23.78 7.16
N LEU A 567 -4.78 22.68 7.84
CA LEU A 567 -5.22 22.39 9.19
C LEU A 567 -4.77 23.45 10.20
N LYS A 568 -3.57 24.02 10.06
CA LYS A 568 -3.13 25.19 10.86
C LYS A 568 -4.15 26.33 10.85
N ARG A 569 -4.83 26.52 9.72
CA ARG A 569 -5.75 27.64 9.46
C ARG A 569 -7.21 27.29 9.77
N THR A 570 -7.47 26.01 10.09
CA THR A 570 -8.76 25.46 10.50
C THR A 570 -8.64 24.80 11.88
N ALA A 571 -8.33 23.51 11.97
CA ALA A 571 -8.19 22.77 13.22
C ALA A 571 -7.21 23.43 14.22
N GLY A 572 -6.16 24.11 13.75
CA GLY A 572 -5.21 24.85 14.58
C GLY A 572 -5.80 26.02 15.36
N LEU A 573 -6.97 26.52 14.97
CA LEU A 573 -7.70 27.53 15.75
C LEU A 573 -8.38 26.94 16.99
N VAL A 574 -8.70 25.64 16.95
CA VAL A 574 -9.41 24.94 18.02
C VAL A 574 -8.53 23.95 18.78
N VAL A 575 -7.41 23.52 18.19
CA VAL A 575 -6.41 22.62 18.77
C VAL A 575 -4.99 23.19 18.52
N PRO A 576 -4.68 24.40 19.01
CA PRO A 576 -3.46 25.12 18.65
C PRO A 576 -2.16 24.40 19.04
N GLU A 577 -2.21 23.52 20.04
CA GLU A 577 -1.04 22.80 20.54
C GLU A 577 -0.41 21.84 19.51
N LEU A 578 -1.17 21.36 18.52
CA LEU A 578 -0.65 20.51 17.43
C LEU A 578 -0.05 21.32 16.27
N PHE A 579 -0.37 22.62 16.17
CA PHE A 579 -0.15 23.43 14.97
C PHE A 579 0.82 24.58 15.19
N THR A 580 1.88 24.32 15.97
CA THR A 580 2.86 25.34 16.41
C THR A 580 4.03 25.56 15.44
N ARG A 581 4.32 24.60 14.57
CA ARG A 581 5.46 24.67 13.63
C ARG A 581 5.04 25.28 12.28
N ARG A 582 6.05 25.69 11.49
CA ARG A 582 5.80 26.16 10.12
C ARG A 582 5.34 25.01 9.21
N LEU A 583 6.06 23.90 9.25
CA LEU A 583 5.78 22.63 8.58
C LEU A 583 5.98 21.49 9.59
N THR A 584 5.56 20.27 9.26
CA THR A 584 5.77 19.09 10.12
C THR A 584 7.27 18.76 10.27
N ASP A 585 7.63 17.94 11.25
CA ASP A 585 9.03 17.63 11.58
C ASP A 585 9.62 16.56 10.64
N LYS A 586 10.51 16.97 9.73
CA LYS A 586 11.29 16.03 8.87
C LYS A 586 12.60 15.61 9.54
N ASP A 587 13.05 16.35 10.54
CA ASP A 587 14.32 16.07 11.20
C ASP A 587 14.16 14.98 12.24
N GLY A 588 13.05 14.94 12.97
CA GLY A 588 12.72 13.91 13.96
C GLY A 588 12.19 12.60 13.38
N GLU A 589 11.72 12.59 12.13
CA GLU A 589 11.04 11.44 11.52
C GLU A 589 11.98 10.24 11.32
N ALA A 590 11.53 9.04 11.71
CA ALA A 590 12.28 7.80 11.57
C ALA A 590 12.12 7.19 10.16
N VAL A 591 12.49 7.92 9.11
CA VAL A 591 12.48 7.46 7.70
C VAL A 591 13.85 7.60 7.06
N ALA A 592 14.17 6.74 6.10
CA ALA A 592 15.40 6.81 5.33
C ALA A 592 15.25 7.76 4.14
N ASN A 593 15.31 9.07 4.38
CA ASN A 593 15.15 10.09 3.34
C ASN A 593 16.51 10.53 2.75
N PRO A 594 16.85 10.15 1.50
CA PRO A 594 18.11 10.57 0.87
C PRO A 594 18.17 12.07 0.59
N ALA A 595 17.02 12.75 0.43
CA ALA A 595 16.97 14.18 0.13
C ALA A 595 17.58 15.01 1.27
N LYS A 596 17.38 14.60 2.53
CA LYS A 596 18.00 15.22 3.73
C LYS A 596 19.52 15.32 3.65
N PHE A 597 20.16 14.42 2.91
CA PHE A 597 21.61 14.37 2.72
C PHE A 597 22.03 14.76 1.30
N SER A 598 21.16 15.45 0.55
CA SER A 598 21.46 15.94 -0.80
C SER A 598 22.73 16.80 -0.81
N GLY A 599 23.54 16.65 -1.84
CA GLY A 599 24.86 17.29 -1.95
C GLY A 599 25.97 16.64 -1.12
N GLN A 600 25.66 15.71 -0.21
CA GLN A 600 26.66 14.95 0.54
C GLN A 600 27.04 13.66 -0.18
N LYS A 601 28.33 13.33 -0.20
CA LYS A 601 28.81 12.07 -0.78
C LYS A 601 28.28 10.91 0.06
N GLY A 602 27.53 10.00 -0.56
CA GLY A 602 26.93 8.84 0.14
C GLY A 602 25.56 9.10 0.77
N ALA A 603 24.78 10.08 0.29
CA ALA A 603 23.45 10.45 0.80
C ALA A 603 22.52 9.28 1.17
N LYS A 604 22.41 8.25 0.30
CA LYS A 604 21.58 7.07 0.57
C LYS A 604 22.07 6.25 1.77
N ALA A 605 23.40 6.12 1.94
CA ALA A 605 23.99 5.43 3.09
C ALA A 605 23.83 6.24 4.38
N LEU A 606 23.93 7.57 4.30
CA LEU A 606 23.65 8.48 5.41
C LEU A 606 22.19 8.37 5.87
N ALA A 607 21.24 8.41 4.93
CA ALA A 607 19.82 8.22 5.21
C ALA A 607 19.53 6.87 5.88
N GLY A 608 20.17 5.80 5.41
CA GLY A 608 20.04 4.47 6.02
C GLY A 608 20.57 4.39 7.46
N ARG A 609 21.59 5.18 7.81
CA ARG A 609 22.11 5.25 9.18
C ARG A 609 21.25 6.15 10.07
N ASP A 610 20.82 7.32 9.61
CA ASP A 610 19.89 8.18 10.35
C ASP A 610 18.60 7.40 10.71
N TYR A 611 18.06 6.62 9.77
CA TYR A 611 16.94 5.71 10.04
C TYR A 611 17.27 4.69 11.14
N ARG A 612 18.42 4.00 11.03
CA ARG A 612 18.85 2.99 12.00
C ARG A 612 18.98 3.56 13.40
N ASP A 613 19.66 4.69 13.53
CA ASP A 613 19.92 5.36 14.80
C ASP A 613 18.60 5.83 15.46
N ARG A 614 17.66 6.35 14.66
CA ARG A 614 16.32 6.73 15.15
C ARG A 614 15.51 5.54 15.62
N MET A 615 15.43 4.49 14.80
CA MET A 615 14.71 3.27 15.16
C MET A 615 15.30 2.64 16.43
N GLN A 616 16.62 2.60 16.57
CA GLN A 616 17.28 2.13 17.78
C GLN A 616 16.84 2.93 19.01
N ARG A 617 16.85 4.27 18.97
CA ARG A 617 16.40 5.11 20.08
C ARG A 617 14.92 4.92 20.43
N ILE A 618 14.06 4.75 19.41
CA ILE A 618 12.66 4.39 19.62
C ILE A 618 12.57 3.06 20.39
N PHE A 619 13.35 2.06 19.98
CA PHE A 619 13.38 0.77 20.69
C PHE A 619 13.95 0.89 22.11
N GLU A 620 14.96 1.72 22.34
CA GLU A 620 15.49 2.00 23.69
C GLU A 620 14.41 2.60 24.60
N GLU A 621 13.62 3.55 24.09
CA GLU A 621 12.48 4.12 24.81
C GLU A 621 11.38 3.09 25.05
N CYS A 622 11.05 2.27 24.05
CA CYS A 622 10.11 1.14 24.21
C CYS A 622 10.61 0.18 25.30
N ARG A 623 11.91 -0.10 25.35
CA ARG A 623 12.53 -0.97 26.36
C ARG A 623 12.48 -0.36 27.77
N ARG A 624 12.61 0.96 27.89
CA ARG A 624 12.54 1.70 29.16
C ARG A 624 11.13 1.67 29.74
N VAL A 625 10.12 1.94 28.91
CA VAL A 625 8.71 2.03 29.36
C VAL A 625 8.04 0.68 29.54
N LEU A 626 8.46 -0.36 28.80
CA LEU A 626 7.91 -1.72 28.89
C LEU A 626 8.32 -2.41 30.20
N LYS A 627 7.34 -3.07 30.84
CA LYS A 627 7.58 -3.90 32.02
C LYS A 627 8.59 -5.04 31.72
N PRO A 628 9.33 -5.53 32.73
CA PRO A 628 10.33 -6.59 32.52
C PRO A 628 9.78 -7.89 31.90
N ASP A 629 8.53 -8.23 32.18
CA ASP A 629 7.78 -9.40 31.65
C ASP A 629 6.89 -9.05 30.45
N GLY A 630 6.91 -7.80 30.00
CA GLY A 630 6.09 -7.31 28.90
C GLY A 630 6.59 -7.79 27.54
N ILE A 631 5.68 -7.77 26.56
CA ILE A 631 5.95 -8.13 25.16
C ILE A 631 5.98 -6.86 24.29
N MET A 632 6.96 -6.77 23.42
CA MET A 632 6.92 -5.86 22.27
C MET A 632 6.60 -6.65 20.99
N THR A 633 5.55 -6.25 20.27
CA THR A 633 5.22 -6.79 18.95
C THR A 633 5.46 -5.73 17.89
N LEU A 634 6.37 -6.02 16.98
CA LEU A 634 6.76 -5.14 15.89
C LEU A 634 6.20 -5.68 14.58
N MET A 635 5.35 -4.90 13.92
CA MET A 635 4.84 -5.22 12.59
C MET A 635 5.82 -4.69 11.55
N PHE A 636 6.48 -5.57 10.78
CA PHE A 636 7.46 -5.14 9.80
C PHE A 636 7.53 -6.05 8.58
N THR A 637 7.60 -5.45 7.39
CA THR A 637 8.05 -6.11 6.16
C THR A 637 8.77 -5.10 5.29
N HIS A 638 9.97 -5.47 4.83
CA HIS A 638 10.66 -4.70 3.81
C HIS A 638 11.36 -5.64 2.81
N LYS A 639 11.38 -5.24 1.54
CA LYS A 639 12.06 -6.02 0.49
C LYS A 639 13.58 -5.96 0.64
N ALA A 640 14.14 -4.82 1.03
CA ALA A 640 15.60 -4.67 1.16
C ALA A 640 16.13 -5.36 2.42
N SER A 641 17.13 -6.24 2.26
CA SER A 641 17.77 -6.93 3.38
C SER A 641 18.48 -5.97 4.34
N GLY A 642 19.04 -4.87 3.81
CA GLY A 642 19.64 -3.82 4.64
C GLY A 642 18.66 -3.13 5.60
N ALA A 643 17.36 -3.15 5.31
CA ALA A 643 16.34 -2.64 6.24
C ALA A 643 16.09 -3.63 7.39
N TRP A 644 16.05 -4.94 7.09
CA TRP A 644 16.01 -5.99 8.11
C TRP A 644 17.25 -5.98 9.00
N ASP A 645 18.44 -5.86 8.40
CA ASP A 645 19.70 -5.75 9.13
C ASP A 645 19.70 -4.55 10.09
N ALA A 646 19.36 -3.36 9.59
CA ALA A 646 19.30 -2.14 10.40
C ALA A 646 18.30 -2.27 11.56
N LEU A 647 17.09 -2.77 11.28
CA LEU A 647 16.04 -2.92 12.27
C LEU A 647 16.37 -3.98 13.32
N THR A 648 16.86 -5.15 12.91
CA THR A 648 17.23 -6.21 13.85
C THR A 648 18.47 -5.84 14.68
N LYS A 649 19.47 -5.17 14.09
CA LYS A 649 20.61 -4.62 14.85
C LYS A 649 20.11 -3.63 15.90
N GLY A 650 19.22 -2.70 15.53
CA GLY A 650 18.61 -1.75 16.45
C GLY A 650 17.84 -2.42 17.60
N LEU A 651 17.05 -3.47 17.33
CA LEU A 651 16.35 -4.24 18.36
C LEU A 651 17.32 -4.91 19.35
N ILE A 652 18.36 -5.57 18.82
CA ILE A 652 19.33 -6.31 19.61
C ILE A 652 20.17 -5.37 20.47
N GLU A 653 20.57 -4.22 19.93
CA GLU A 653 21.35 -3.17 20.62
C GLU A 653 20.51 -2.46 21.67
N ALA A 654 19.22 -2.21 21.41
CA ALA A 654 18.26 -1.71 22.40
C ALA A 654 17.95 -2.71 23.53
N GLY A 655 18.51 -3.93 23.46
CA GLY A 655 18.40 -4.93 24.51
C GLY A 655 17.14 -5.82 24.43
N PHE A 656 16.60 -6.03 23.22
CA PHE A 656 15.56 -7.03 22.98
C PHE A 656 16.12 -8.35 22.46
N THR A 657 15.38 -9.42 22.69
CA THR A 657 15.56 -10.73 22.04
C THR A 657 14.26 -11.10 21.34
N ILE A 658 14.35 -11.60 20.11
CA ILE A 658 13.19 -12.04 19.32
C ILE A 658 12.82 -13.44 19.78
N THR A 659 11.58 -13.64 20.20
CA THR A 659 11.09 -14.91 20.77
C THR A 659 10.16 -15.67 19.84
N ALA A 660 9.52 -14.99 18.88
CA ALA A 660 8.71 -15.60 17.84
C ALA A 660 8.54 -14.66 16.65
N SER A 661 8.07 -15.22 15.53
CA SER A 661 7.72 -14.45 14.34
C SER A 661 6.54 -15.03 13.58
N TRP A 662 5.62 -14.18 13.11
CA TRP A 662 4.41 -14.61 12.41
C TRP A 662 4.18 -13.84 11.11
N PRO A 663 4.21 -14.49 9.94
CA PRO A 663 3.82 -13.86 8.68
C PRO A 663 2.28 -13.79 8.56
N ILE A 664 1.74 -12.62 8.25
CA ILE A 664 0.31 -12.40 8.04
C ILE A 664 0.08 -11.64 6.73
N ASN A 665 -0.75 -12.18 5.84
CA ASN A 665 -1.15 -11.48 4.62
C ASN A 665 -1.98 -10.24 5.00
N THR A 666 -1.49 -9.05 4.68
CA THR A 666 -2.14 -7.79 5.11
C THR A 666 -2.35 -6.81 3.96
N GLU A 667 -1.84 -7.10 2.76
CA GLU A 667 -2.01 -6.29 1.56
C GLU A 667 -3.07 -6.87 0.60
N ALA A 668 -3.73 -6.00 -0.17
CA ALA A 668 -4.75 -6.43 -1.12
C ALA A 668 -4.11 -6.90 -2.44
N GLU A 669 -4.49 -8.09 -2.92
CA GLU A 669 -4.04 -8.70 -4.20
C GLU A 669 -4.29 -7.81 -5.46
N GLY A 670 -5.03 -6.70 -5.33
CA GLY A 670 -5.52 -5.87 -6.43
C GLY A 670 -4.91 -4.48 -6.58
N SER A 671 -3.83 -4.13 -5.86
CA SER A 671 -3.19 -2.83 -6.05
C SER A 671 -2.68 -2.70 -7.50
N LEU A 672 -3.13 -1.66 -8.20
CA LEU A 672 -2.84 -1.42 -9.63
C LEU A 672 -1.33 -1.24 -9.93
N HIS A 673 -0.51 -1.03 -8.90
CA HIS A 673 0.97 -1.02 -9.00
C HIS A 673 1.62 -2.40 -8.83
N ILE A 674 0.84 -3.44 -8.50
CA ILE A 674 1.32 -4.76 -8.06
C ILE A 674 0.83 -5.88 -8.99
N LYS A 675 -0.21 -5.64 -9.81
CA LYS A 675 -0.88 -6.70 -10.57
C LYS A 675 0.05 -7.52 -11.49
N ASP A 676 1.17 -6.92 -11.92
CA ASP A 676 2.20 -7.56 -12.76
C ASP A 676 3.63 -7.43 -12.18
N LYS A 677 3.76 -6.99 -10.92
CA LYS A 677 5.04 -6.91 -10.19
C LYS A 677 4.89 -7.66 -8.88
N ALA A 678 5.51 -8.84 -8.77
CA ALA A 678 5.53 -9.68 -7.57
C ALA A 678 5.99 -8.88 -6.31
N ALA A 679 5.06 -8.23 -5.62
CA ALA A 679 5.30 -7.50 -4.38
C ALA A 679 5.05 -8.41 -3.18
N ALA A 680 5.77 -8.17 -2.09
CA ALA A 680 5.54 -8.88 -0.83
C ALA A 680 4.17 -8.46 -0.27
N ASN A 681 3.29 -9.41 0.00
CA ASN A 681 1.91 -9.16 0.45
C ASN A 681 1.74 -9.41 1.97
N SER A 682 2.74 -9.99 2.62
CA SER A 682 2.72 -10.33 4.04
C SER A 682 3.43 -9.30 4.91
N THR A 683 2.85 -8.97 6.07
CA THR A 683 3.51 -8.28 7.19
C THR A 683 4.03 -9.33 8.17
N ILE A 684 5.26 -9.20 8.66
CA ILE A 684 5.82 -10.12 9.67
C ILE A 684 5.72 -9.47 11.04
N PHE A 685 5.08 -10.16 11.98
CA PHE A 685 5.06 -9.77 13.38
C PHE A 685 6.30 -10.35 14.05
N LEU A 686 7.22 -9.50 14.49
CA LEU A 686 8.35 -9.88 15.32
C LEU A 686 7.97 -9.70 16.79
N VAL A 687 7.98 -10.79 17.54
CA VAL A 687 7.70 -10.80 18.97
C VAL A 687 9.02 -10.68 19.71
N CYS A 688 9.12 -9.69 20.58
CA CYS A 688 10.35 -9.32 21.26
C CYS A 688 10.13 -9.26 22.77
N ARG A 689 11.12 -9.75 23.53
CA ARG A 689 11.20 -9.60 24.98
C ARG A 689 12.41 -8.77 25.41
N PRO A 690 12.31 -8.00 26.50
CA PRO A 690 13.46 -7.50 27.23
C PRO A 690 14.49 -8.62 27.49
N ARG A 691 15.73 -8.43 27.04
CA ARG A 691 16.80 -9.38 27.35
C ARG A 691 17.20 -9.25 28.81
N VAL A 692 17.36 -10.38 29.49
CA VAL A 692 17.93 -10.44 30.86
C VAL A 692 19.39 -10.01 30.78
N SER A 693 19.84 -9.13 31.70
CA SER A 693 21.12 -8.40 31.54
C SER A 693 22.30 -9.35 31.30
N ALA A 694 23.05 -9.08 30.22
CA ALA A 694 24.16 -9.89 29.71
C ALA A 694 25.49 -9.65 30.46
N GLN A 695 25.46 -9.46 31.79
CA GLN A 695 26.70 -9.18 32.55
C GLN A 695 27.66 -10.39 32.66
N SER A 696 27.34 -11.56 32.06
CA SER A 696 28.18 -12.76 32.18
C SER A 696 27.92 -13.86 31.14
N VAL A 697 27.62 -13.53 29.87
CA VAL A 697 27.44 -14.55 28.81
C VAL A 697 28.64 -14.52 27.86
N GLU A 698 29.38 -15.62 27.77
CA GLU A 698 30.45 -15.77 26.77
C GLU A 698 29.85 -15.75 25.34
N PRO A 699 30.52 -15.12 24.36
CA PRO A 699 30.01 -15.08 22.99
C PRO A 699 29.89 -16.49 22.40
N ALA A 700 28.73 -16.82 21.81
CA ALA A 700 28.56 -18.07 21.07
C ALA A 700 29.20 -17.97 19.67
N TYR A 701 29.55 -19.12 19.09
CA TYR A 701 30.15 -19.17 17.76
C TYR A 701 29.08 -19.33 16.67
N TRP A 702 29.19 -18.55 15.60
CA TRP A 702 28.27 -18.61 14.46
C TRP A 702 28.23 -20.01 13.84
N GLU A 703 29.36 -20.69 13.78
CA GLU A 703 29.47 -22.06 13.24
C GLU A 703 28.61 -23.08 13.99
N ASP A 704 28.34 -22.86 15.28
CA ASP A 704 27.46 -23.70 16.09
C ASP A 704 25.98 -23.29 15.95
N VAL A 705 25.72 -22.01 15.65
CA VAL A 705 24.36 -21.44 15.58
C VAL A 705 23.76 -21.53 14.17
N GLU A 706 24.56 -21.47 13.11
CA GLU A 706 24.09 -21.57 11.71
C GLU A 706 23.29 -22.86 11.45
N PRO A 707 23.69 -24.05 11.94
CA PRO A 707 22.88 -25.26 11.81
C PRO A 707 21.55 -25.19 12.57
N LEU A 708 21.50 -24.49 13.70
CA LEU A 708 20.28 -24.30 14.49
C LEU A 708 19.31 -23.37 13.76
N VAL A 709 19.82 -22.29 13.15
CA VAL A 709 19.06 -21.40 12.27
C VAL A 709 18.42 -22.20 11.12
N ALA A 710 19.21 -23.01 10.42
CA ALA A 710 18.71 -23.85 9.32
C ALA A 710 17.61 -24.82 9.80
N LYS A 711 17.80 -25.45 10.96
CA LYS A 711 16.80 -26.34 11.56
C LYS A 711 15.50 -25.60 11.92
N ALA A 712 15.60 -24.42 12.53
CA ALA A 712 14.46 -23.60 12.92
C ALA A 712 13.65 -23.13 11.70
N VAL A 713 14.35 -22.66 10.65
CA VAL A 713 13.73 -22.26 9.39
C VAL A 713 13.00 -23.43 8.75
N ARG A 714 13.66 -24.60 8.62
CA ARG A 714 13.05 -25.80 8.02
C ARG A 714 11.76 -26.21 8.71
N ALA A 715 11.72 -26.14 10.05
CA ALA A 715 10.54 -26.52 10.82
C ALA A 715 9.34 -25.58 10.57
N ARG A 716 9.59 -24.27 10.40
CA ARG A 716 8.53 -23.25 10.23
C ARG A 716 8.06 -23.08 8.78
N VAL A 717 8.93 -23.31 7.80
CA VAL A 717 8.59 -23.17 6.37
C VAL A 717 7.41 -24.06 5.96
N GLU A 718 7.35 -25.29 6.48
CA GLU A 718 6.23 -26.19 6.19
C GLU A 718 4.91 -25.69 6.80
N GLU A 719 4.95 -25.12 8.01
CA GLU A 719 3.80 -24.51 8.68
C GLU A 719 3.28 -23.31 7.87
N PHE A 720 4.18 -22.42 7.44
CA PHE A 720 3.83 -21.24 6.64
C PHE A 720 3.22 -21.61 5.29
N GLN A 721 3.76 -22.64 4.61
CA GLN A 721 3.19 -23.10 3.35
C GLN A 721 1.78 -23.67 3.55
N LYS A 722 1.55 -24.47 4.60
CA LYS A 722 0.21 -24.99 4.94
C LYS A 722 -0.79 -23.89 5.29
N ALA A 723 -0.29 -22.77 5.84
CA ALA A 723 -1.09 -21.58 6.11
C ALA A 723 -1.37 -20.70 4.87
N GLY A 724 -0.88 -21.08 3.68
CA GLY A 724 -1.11 -20.36 2.44
C GLY A 724 -0.07 -19.28 2.12
N ILE A 725 1.04 -19.21 2.88
CA ILE A 725 2.16 -18.32 2.58
C ILE A 725 3.09 -19.00 1.56
N GLY A 726 3.23 -18.41 0.39
CA GLY A 726 4.00 -18.97 -0.73
C GLY A 726 4.79 -17.91 -1.49
N GLY A 727 5.50 -18.31 -2.53
CA GLY A 727 6.26 -17.38 -3.38
C GLY A 727 7.31 -16.58 -2.59
N VAL A 728 7.48 -15.30 -2.95
CA VAL A 728 8.40 -14.36 -2.28
C VAL A 728 8.10 -14.22 -0.77
N ASP A 729 6.82 -14.26 -0.39
CA ASP A 729 6.40 -14.09 1.00
C ASP A 729 6.89 -15.24 1.90
N LEU A 730 7.05 -16.46 1.37
CA LEU A 730 7.63 -17.58 2.11
C LEU A 730 9.11 -17.36 2.46
N TYR A 731 9.87 -16.78 1.53
CA TYR A 731 11.27 -16.42 1.79
C TYR A 731 11.38 -15.35 2.86
N LEU A 732 10.55 -14.31 2.79
CA LEU A 732 10.53 -13.24 3.80
C LEU A 732 10.09 -13.78 5.16
N ALA A 733 9.04 -14.60 5.21
CA ALA A 733 8.55 -15.23 6.42
C ALA A 733 9.63 -16.05 7.15
N SER A 734 10.55 -16.67 6.41
CA SER A 734 11.66 -17.45 6.98
C SER A 734 12.71 -16.62 7.73
N PHE A 735 12.75 -15.30 7.51
CA PHE A 735 13.67 -14.41 8.23
C PHE A 735 13.34 -14.39 9.71
N GLY A 736 12.06 -14.40 10.06
CA GLY A 736 11.61 -14.39 11.45
C GLY A 736 12.21 -15.53 12.30
N PRO A 737 12.02 -16.81 11.93
CA PRO A 737 12.62 -17.95 12.66
C PRO A 737 14.15 -17.92 12.70
N ALA A 738 14.80 -17.39 11.66
CA ALA A 738 16.24 -17.25 11.64
C ALA A 738 16.73 -16.19 12.64
N LEU A 739 16.06 -15.05 12.67
CA LEU A 739 16.35 -13.95 13.59
C LEU A 739 16.00 -14.30 15.04
N GLU A 740 14.97 -15.13 15.27
CA GLU A 740 14.65 -15.70 16.57
C GLU A 740 15.85 -16.46 17.13
N GLU A 741 16.36 -17.45 16.38
CA GLU A 741 17.49 -18.28 16.83
C GLU A 741 18.80 -17.50 16.93
N PHE A 742 19.02 -16.56 16.01
CA PHE A 742 20.15 -15.64 16.04
C PHE A 742 20.16 -14.78 17.31
N SER A 743 19.03 -14.14 17.63
CA SER A 743 18.94 -13.20 18.75
C SER A 743 18.98 -13.87 20.13
N LYS A 744 18.59 -15.14 20.22
CA LYS A 744 18.71 -15.96 21.46
C LYS A 744 20.16 -16.21 21.87
N HIS A 745 21.05 -16.37 20.90
CA HIS A 745 22.46 -16.67 21.13
C HIS A 745 23.38 -15.45 21.08
N TRP A 746 22.81 -14.24 21.01
CA TRP A 746 23.59 -13.01 20.99
C TRP A 746 24.25 -12.74 22.34
N PRO A 747 25.53 -12.31 22.41
CA PRO A 747 26.41 -11.91 21.29
C PRO A 747 27.09 -13.09 20.57
N LEU A 748 27.27 -12.95 19.25
CA LEU A 748 27.88 -13.96 18.38
C LEU A 748 29.23 -13.49 17.82
N LYS A 749 30.15 -14.45 17.62
CA LYS A 749 31.42 -14.26 16.91
C LYS A 749 31.68 -15.43 15.96
N ARG A 750 32.53 -15.25 14.96
CA ARG A 750 33.02 -16.37 14.13
C ARG A 750 34.29 -16.95 14.73
N GLY A 751 34.45 -18.26 14.62
CA GLY A 751 35.74 -18.92 14.85
C GLY A 751 36.64 -18.83 13.61
N THR A 752 36.02 -18.76 12.42
CA THR A 752 36.72 -18.68 11.14
C THR A 752 36.58 -17.29 10.49
N PRO A 753 37.69 -16.69 10.01
CA PRO A 753 37.62 -15.37 9.40
C PRO A 753 36.87 -15.44 8.08
N ARG A 754 35.86 -14.58 7.90
CA ARG A 754 35.17 -14.45 6.61
C ARG A 754 36.14 -13.81 5.61
N PRO A 755 36.23 -14.32 4.36
CA PRO A 755 36.99 -13.65 3.32
C PRO A 755 36.45 -12.24 3.10
N GLU A 756 37.35 -11.27 2.98
CA GLU A 756 36.98 -9.90 2.69
C GLU A 756 36.14 -9.89 1.39
N PRO A 757 34.95 -9.26 1.40
CA PRO A 757 34.09 -9.21 0.23
C PRO A 757 34.87 -8.68 -0.98
N GLN A 758 35.06 -9.52 -2.01
CA GLN A 758 35.63 -9.08 -3.29
C GLN A 758 34.64 -8.13 -3.97
N SER A 759 34.75 -6.84 -3.70
CA SER A 759 33.94 -5.84 -4.37
C SER A 759 34.42 -5.64 -5.81
N LYS A 760 33.86 -6.40 -6.76
CA LYS A 760 33.91 -5.98 -8.16
C LYS A 760 33.19 -4.63 -8.25
N ARG A 761 33.99 -3.56 -8.42
CA ARG A 761 33.59 -2.14 -8.44
C ARG A 761 32.85 -1.69 -7.18
N ARG A 762 33.60 -1.49 -6.07
CA ARG A 762 33.23 -0.52 -5.01
C ARG A 762 32.80 0.77 -5.72
N ARG A 763 31.51 1.12 -5.70
CA ARG A 763 31.10 2.50 -6.00
C ARG A 763 31.74 3.31 -4.89
N ALA A 764 32.54 4.33 -5.21
CA ALA A 764 33.23 5.21 -4.26
C ALA A 764 32.34 5.87 -3.18
N GLN A 765 31.03 5.63 -3.19
CA GLN A 765 30.04 6.02 -2.18
C GLN A 765 30.04 5.12 -0.93
N SER A 766 30.50 3.86 -0.98
CA SER A 766 30.55 2.98 0.22
C SER A 766 31.76 3.22 1.14
N GLU A 767 32.81 3.87 0.63
CA GLU A 767 34.11 4.03 1.30
C GLU A 767 34.14 5.09 2.42
N LEU A 768 33.13 5.95 2.52
CA LEU A 768 33.18 7.10 3.44
C LEU A 768 32.95 6.74 4.91
N PHE A 769 32.41 5.56 5.17
CA PHE A 769 31.86 5.19 6.47
C PHE A 769 31.93 3.68 6.71
N GLU A 770 32.99 3.02 6.25
CA GLU A 770 33.23 1.63 6.56
C GLU A 770 33.42 1.49 8.09
N GLU A 771 32.51 0.77 8.75
CA GLU A 771 32.87 0.05 9.98
C GLU A 771 34.10 -0.80 9.61
N GLU A 772 35.18 -0.80 10.41
CA GLU A 772 36.34 -1.65 10.14
C GLU A 772 35.84 -3.07 9.87
N PHE A 773 36.24 -3.65 8.72
CA PHE A 773 35.86 -5.01 8.38
C PHE A 773 36.44 -5.95 9.43
N ASP A 774 35.60 -6.35 10.37
CA ASP A 774 35.93 -7.39 11.34
C ASP A 774 35.62 -8.75 10.71
N PRO A 775 36.65 -9.55 10.34
CA PRO A 775 36.44 -10.86 9.71
C PRO A 775 35.77 -11.86 10.66
N TYR A 776 35.71 -11.56 11.97
CA TYR A 776 35.08 -12.38 12.99
C TYR A 776 33.70 -11.88 13.43
N ALA A 777 33.24 -10.74 12.93
CA ALA A 777 31.92 -10.23 13.22
C ALA A 777 30.82 -11.09 12.57
N VAL A 778 29.67 -11.14 13.25
CA VAL A 778 28.47 -11.79 12.78
C VAL A 778 27.35 -10.75 12.79
N SER A 779 26.64 -10.63 11.67
CA SER A 779 25.51 -9.70 11.55
C SER A 779 24.18 -10.43 11.34
N PRO A 780 23.04 -9.77 11.59
CA PRO A 780 21.73 -10.32 11.23
C PRO A 780 21.63 -10.79 9.78
N GLU A 781 22.29 -10.12 8.82
CA GLU A 781 22.33 -10.56 7.41
C GLU A 781 22.89 -11.98 7.25
N ASP A 782 23.81 -12.43 8.10
CA ASP A 782 24.32 -13.81 8.06
C ASP A 782 23.21 -14.84 8.35
N ALA A 783 22.33 -14.54 9.31
CA ALA A 783 21.15 -15.36 9.58
C ALA A 783 20.13 -15.30 8.44
N LEU A 784 19.94 -14.14 7.81
CA LEU A 784 19.08 -14.00 6.64
C LEU A 784 19.61 -14.79 5.43
N GLU A 785 20.92 -14.78 5.19
CA GLU A 785 21.57 -15.58 4.15
C GLU A 785 21.40 -17.08 4.41
N ALA A 786 21.61 -17.54 5.65
CA ALA A 786 21.38 -18.93 6.05
C ALA A 786 19.92 -19.35 5.83
N ALA A 787 18.96 -18.49 6.20
CA ALA A 787 17.52 -18.73 5.99
C ALA A 787 17.17 -18.89 4.51
N ARG A 788 17.65 -17.98 3.65
CA ARG A 788 17.42 -18.06 2.19
C ARG A 788 17.96 -19.35 1.61
N ARG A 789 19.17 -19.75 1.99
CA ARG A 789 19.81 -20.98 1.52
C ARG A 789 19.01 -22.21 1.94
N GLU A 790 18.46 -22.20 3.15
CA GLU A 790 17.65 -23.28 3.68
C GLU A 790 16.28 -23.39 2.97
N VAL A 791 15.53 -22.28 2.85
CA VAL A 791 14.24 -22.25 2.13
C VAL A 791 14.43 -22.74 0.69
N LYS A 792 15.48 -22.27 0.02
CA LYS A 792 15.83 -22.71 -1.33
C LYS A 792 16.00 -24.23 -1.38
N THR A 793 16.88 -24.77 -0.54
CA THR A 793 17.19 -26.20 -0.52
C THR A 793 15.93 -27.02 -0.28
N TRP A 794 15.11 -26.56 0.66
CA TRP A 794 13.82 -27.19 0.95
C TRP A 794 12.83 -27.12 -0.24
N ARG A 795 12.72 -25.98 -0.93
CA ARG A 795 11.85 -25.83 -2.11
C ARG A 795 12.30 -26.70 -3.27
N LEU A 796 13.58 -26.70 -3.60
CA LEU A 796 14.12 -27.56 -4.67
C LEU A 796 13.84 -29.04 -4.38
N ASN A 797 14.08 -29.50 -3.15
CA ASN A 797 13.81 -30.88 -2.75
C ASN A 797 12.32 -31.26 -2.86
N LYS A 798 11.41 -30.31 -2.61
CA LYS A 798 9.96 -30.48 -2.78
C LYS A 798 9.56 -30.57 -4.26
N LEU A 799 10.13 -29.72 -5.11
CA LEU A 799 9.82 -29.67 -6.55
C LEU A 799 10.36 -30.89 -7.33
N THR A 800 11.39 -31.57 -6.81
CA THR A 800 11.98 -32.78 -7.43
C THR A 800 11.57 -34.09 -6.73
N HIS A 801 10.46 -34.07 -5.97
CA HIS A 801 9.87 -35.22 -5.26
C HIS A 801 10.87 -36.13 -4.50
N LEU A 802 11.96 -35.57 -3.95
CA LEU A 802 13.04 -36.29 -3.28
C LEU A 802 13.73 -37.40 -4.12
N ARG A 803 13.48 -37.50 -5.44
CA ARG A 803 13.96 -38.59 -6.30
C ARG A 803 15.38 -38.42 -6.85
N GLY A 804 16.05 -37.30 -6.62
CA GLY A 804 17.38 -37.07 -7.18
C GLY A 804 18.37 -36.47 -6.20
N LYS A 805 19.45 -37.21 -5.91
CA LYS A 805 20.73 -36.67 -5.38
C LYS A 805 21.50 -35.84 -6.43
N ALA A 806 20.92 -35.57 -7.59
CA ALA A 806 21.53 -34.75 -8.63
C ALA A 806 21.17 -33.29 -8.37
N ASP A 807 22.14 -32.51 -7.90
CA ASP A 807 21.99 -31.06 -7.74
C ASP A 807 21.72 -30.44 -9.12
N LEU A 808 20.59 -29.71 -9.25
CA LEU A 808 20.33 -28.90 -10.43
C LEU A 808 21.46 -27.87 -10.60
N ASP A 809 21.91 -27.66 -11.84
CA ASP A 809 22.92 -26.64 -12.11
C ASP A 809 22.43 -25.24 -11.67
N PRO A 810 23.33 -24.30 -11.32
CA PRO A 810 22.94 -22.99 -10.81
C PRO A 810 21.99 -22.20 -11.72
N VAL A 811 22.12 -22.34 -13.04
CA VAL A 811 21.33 -21.59 -14.03
C VAL A 811 19.90 -22.16 -14.11
N THR A 812 19.77 -23.48 -14.13
CA THR A 812 18.46 -24.16 -14.09
C THR A 812 17.77 -23.95 -12.74
N SER A 813 18.51 -24.07 -11.62
CA SER A 813 18.02 -23.77 -10.29
C SER A 813 17.44 -22.35 -10.20
N TRP A 814 18.15 -21.37 -10.77
CA TRP A 814 17.68 -19.99 -10.81
C TRP A 814 16.36 -19.85 -11.55
N PHE A 815 16.25 -20.45 -12.74
CA PHE A 815 15.06 -20.37 -13.58
C PHE A 815 13.84 -20.97 -12.88
N VAL A 816 13.99 -22.16 -12.30
CA VAL A 816 12.91 -22.87 -11.59
C VAL A 816 12.43 -22.04 -10.41
N LEU A 817 13.35 -21.55 -9.58
CA LEU A 817 12.99 -20.77 -8.38
C LEU A 817 12.45 -19.39 -8.72
N ALA A 818 12.83 -18.80 -9.86
CA ALA A 818 12.25 -17.53 -10.32
C ALA A 818 10.77 -17.71 -10.66
N TRP A 819 10.43 -18.79 -11.40
CA TRP A 819 9.03 -19.12 -11.66
C TRP A 819 8.26 -19.49 -10.39
N ASP A 820 8.86 -20.28 -9.50
CA ASP A 820 8.24 -20.65 -8.22
C ASP A 820 7.96 -19.43 -7.32
N ALA A 821 8.92 -18.51 -7.22
CA ALA A 821 8.85 -17.36 -6.33
C ALA A 821 7.92 -16.26 -6.86
N PHE A 822 8.07 -15.90 -8.14
CA PHE A 822 7.42 -14.72 -8.72
C PHE A 822 6.13 -15.05 -9.47
N LYS A 823 5.99 -16.28 -9.99
CA LYS A 823 4.85 -16.74 -10.82
C LYS A 823 4.51 -15.80 -11.99
N ALA A 824 5.47 -14.98 -12.40
CA ALA A 824 5.33 -13.97 -13.43
C ALA A 824 6.64 -13.88 -14.21
N PRO A 825 6.59 -13.58 -15.53
CA PRO A 825 7.79 -13.43 -16.34
C PRO A 825 8.54 -12.13 -16.05
N VAL A 826 7.93 -11.14 -15.39
CA VAL A 826 8.54 -9.86 -15.07
C VAL A 826 8.64 -9.66 -13.55
N PHE A 827 9.83 -9.35 -13.05
CA PHE A 827 10.10 -9.11 -11.63
C PHE A 827 11.32 -8.23 -11.41
N ALA A 828 11.52 -7.74 -10.19
CA ALA A 828 12.57 -6.76 -9.88
C ALA A 828 13.99 -7.34 -10.01
N TYR A 829 14.91 -6.55 -10.57
CA TYR A 829 16.31 -6.94 -10.77
C TYR A 829 17.02 -7.32 -9.46
N ASP A 830 16.76 -6.58 -8.38
CA ASP A 830 17.42 -6.82 -7.10
C ASP A 830 16.99 -8.14 -6.46
N GLU A 831 15.74 -8.55 -6.65
CA GLU A 831 15.22 -9.83 -6.16
C GLU A 831 15.84 -11.00 -6.93
N ALA A 832 15.93 -10.86 -8.25
CA ALA A 832 16.61 -11.79 -9.12
C ALA A 832 18.10 -11.96 -8.78
N LEU A 833 18.78 -10.87 -8.43
CA LEU A 833 20.20 -10.88 -8.06
C LEU A 833 20.42 -11.66 -6.77
N ARG A 834 19.54 -11.49 -5.79
CA ARG A 834 19.59 -12.26 -4.54
C ARG A 834 19.31 -13.73 -4.79
N LEU A 835 18.35 -14.05 -5.65
CA LEU A 835 18.08 -15.41 -6.05
C LEU A 835 19.30 -16.04 -6.75
N ALA A 836 19.95 -15.31 -7.66
CA ALA A 836 21.17 -15.75 -8.35
C ALA A 836 22.29 -16.08 -7.35
N ARG A 837 22.54 -15.19 -6.39
CA ARG A 837 23.51 -15.43 -5.31
C ARG A 837 23.16 -16.67 -4.48
N ALA A 838 21.88 -16.87 -4.15
CA ALA A 838 21.43 -18.03 -3.38
C ALA A 838 21.63 -19.36 -4.13
N VAL A 839 21.60 -19.34 -5.46
CA VAL A 839 21.87 -20.53 -6.29
C VAL A 839 23.34 -20.68 -6.70
N GLY A 840 24.20 -19.72 -6.35
CA GLY A 840 25.61 -19.71 -6.76
C GLY A 840 25.81 -19.30 -8.23
N ALA A 841 24.83 -18.64 -8.86
CA ALA A 841 24.92 -18.09 -10.20
C ALA A 841 25.30 -16.60 -10.17
N ASP A 842 26.05 -16.13 -11.18
CA ASP A 842 26.27 -14.72 -11.42
C ASP A 842 25.14 -14.19 -12.32
N LEU A 843 24.28 -13.29 -11.81
CA LEU A 843 23.10 -12.83 -12.53
C LEU A 843 23.48 -12.20 -13.89
N ASP A 844 24.44 -11.30 -13.91
CA ASP A 844 24.81 -10.55 -15.12
C ASP A 844 25.53 -11.46 -16.14
N ARG A 845 26.42 -12.34 -15.65
CA ARG A 845 27.22 -13.21 -16.52
C ARG A 845 26.46 -14.44 -16.99
N ASP A 846 25.69 -15.08 -16.11
CA ASP A 846 25.16 -16.42 -16.34
C ASP A 846 23.68 -16.43 -16.76
N ILE A 847 22.93 -15.37 -16.45
CA ILE A 847 21.47 -15.31 -16.62
C ILE A 847 21.04 -14.21 -17.60
N VAL A 848 21.45 -12.96 -17.37
CA VAL A 848 21.04 -11.80 -18.18
C VAL A 848 21.60 -11.92 -19.61
N GLY A 849 20.75 -11.67 -20.60
CA GLY A 849 21.07 -11.86 -22.02
C GLY A 849 21.02 -13.32 -22.48
N LYS A 850 20.76 -14.27 -21.57
CA LYS A 850 20.72 -15.71 -21.86
C LYS A 850 19.33 -16.31 -21.61
N LEU A 851 18.77 -16.10 -20.42
CA LEU A 851 17.42 -16.51 -20.03
C LEU A 851 16.44 -15.33 -19.92
N CYS A 852 16.95 -14.11 -19.81
CA CYS A 852 16.13 -12.92 -19.59
C CYS A 852 16.78 -11.65 -20.15
N GLU A 853 16.01 -10.57 -20.21
CA GLU A 853 16.52 -9.21 -20.45
C GLU A 853 16.24 -8.27 -19.28
N LYS A 854 17.13 -7.29 -19.10
CA LYS A 854 16.93 -6.18 -18.17
C LYS A 854 16.18 -5.05 -18.85
N LYS A 855 15.07 -4.60 -18.25
CA LYS A 855 14.29 -3.43 -18.66
C LYS A 855 14.12 -2.49 -17.48
N GLY A 856 14.91 -1.42 -17.46
CA GLY A 856 14.91 -0.48 -16.33
C GLY A 856 15.35 -1.15 -15.03
N SER A 857 14.48 -1.12 -14.01
CA SER A 857 14.68 -1.77 -12.71
C SER A 857 14.27 -3.25 -12.69
N ASP A 858 13.71 -3.77 -13.78
CA ASP A 858 13.04 -5.06 -13.81
C ASP A 858 13.78 -6.03 -14.78
N LEU A 859 13.56 -7.34 -14.61
CA LEU A 859 13.96 -8.39 -15.53
C LEU A 859 12.73 -9.01 -16.17
N LYS A 860 12.84 -9.38 -17.45
CA LYS A 860 11.83 -10.15 -18.19
C LYS A 860 12.40 -11.50 -18.61
N LEU A 861 11.88 -12.59 -18.05
CA LEU A 861 12.16 -13.97 -18.45
C LEU A 861 11.68 -14.24 -19.87
N TRP A 862 12.39 -15.14 -20.55
CA TRP A 862 12.08 -15.59 -21.90
C TRP A 862 11.63 -17.05 -21.92
N ASP A 863 10.64 -17.34 -22.76
CA ASP A 863 10.22 -18.69 -23.14
C ASP A 863 11.18 -19.28 -24.20
N SER A 864 10.97 -20.54 -24.56
CA SER A 864 11.79 -21.25 -25.56
C SER A 864 11.80 -20.55 -26.92
N ALA A 865 10.66 -20.01 -27.36
CA ALA A 865 10.54 -19.29 -28.63
C ALA A 865 11.30 -17.96 -28.62
N ALA A 866 11.17 -17.14 -27.56
CA ALA A 866 11.93 -15.89 -27.46
C ALA A 866 13.44 -16.13 -27.40
N ARG A 867 13.89 -17.15 -26.67
CA ARG A 867 15.31 -17.52 -26.63
C ARG A 867 15.82 -18.01 -27.98
N SER A 868 15.01 -18.79 -28.71
CA SER A 868 15.33 -19.22 -30.07
C SER A 868 15.44 -18.03 -31.03
N ALA A 869 14.48 -17.11 -31.00
CA ALA A 869 14.45 -15.94 -31.87
C ALA A 869 15.63 -14.98 -31.62
N LYS A 870 16.08 -14.88 -30.37
CA LYS A 870 17.24 -14.08 -29.97
C LYS A 870 18.58 -14.81 -30.15
N GLY A 871 18.57 -16.08 -30.54
CA GLY A 871 19.79 -16.88 -30.72
C GLY A 871 20.52 -17.19 -29.42
N THR A 872 19.80 -17.30 -28.29
CA THR A 872 20.38 -17.47 -26.94
C THR A 872 20.16 -18.86 -26.34
N LEU A 873 19.61 -19.80 -27.11
CA LEU A 873 19.58 -21.21 -26.75
C LEU A 873 21.03 -21.74 -26.72
N GLY A 874 21.45 -22.28 -25.57
CA GLY A 874 22.79 -22.86 -25.40
C GLY A 874 22.93 -24.23 -26.06
N SER A 875 23.66 -25.13 -25.42
CA SER A 875 23.88 -26.49 -25.94
C SER A 875 22.62 -27.36 -25.80
N ALA A 876 22.29 -28.13 -26.83
CA ALA A 876 21.11 -29.01 -26.83
C ALA A 876 21.25 -30.23 -25.91
N ASP A 877 22.48 -30.62 -25.56
CA ASP A 877 22.82 -31.67 -24.60
C ASP A 877 22.75 -31.22 -23.13
N GLY A 878 22.48 -29.93 -22.87
CA GLY A 878 22.44 -29.39 -21.52
C GLY A 878 23.82 -29.24 -20.85
N SER A 879 24.92 -29.41 -21.58
CA SER A 879 26.30 -29.31 -21.07
C SER A 879 26.62 -27.96 -20.40
N ARG A 880 25.92 -26.90 -20.80
CA ARG A 880 25.99 -25.58 -20.15
C ARG A 880 25.02 -25.46 -18.98
N ALA A 881 23.77 -25.83 -19.19
CA ALA A 881 22.68 -25.81 -18.20
C ALA A 881 21.52 -26.66 -18.73
N MET A 882 20.87 -27.44 -17.87
CA MET A 882 19.77 -28.32 -18.29
C MET A 882 18.57 -27.58 -18.87
N ILE A 883 18.34 -26.33 -18.44
CA ILE A 883 17.32 -25.46 -19.04
C ILE A 883 17.55 -25.17 -20.53
N ASP A 884 18.80 -25.24 -21.02
CA ASP A 884 19.11 -25.10 -22.45
C ASP A 884 18.57 -26.30 -23.23
N ALA A 885 18.80 -27.52 -22.75
CA ALA A 885 18.25 -28.74 -23.34
C ALA A 885 16.71 -28.71 -23.35
N ILE A 886 16.10 -28.37 -22.20
CA ILE A 886 14.64 -28.30 -22.06
C ILE A 886 14.04 -27.29 -23.05
N HIS A 887 14.62 -26.10 -23.19
CA HIS A 887 14.12 -25.11 -24.14
C HIS A 887 14.37 -25.50 -25.61
N HIS A 888 15.44 -26.22 -25.92
CA HIS A 888 15.63 -26.79 -27.27
C HIS A 888 14.53 -27.80 -27.61
N ILE A 889 14.19 -28.66 -26.66
CA ILE A 889 13.13 -29.66 -26.78
C ILE A 889 11.76 -28.99 -26.93
N ALA A 890 11.43 -28.03 -26.05
CA ALA A 890 10.18 -27.26 -26.12
C ALA A 890 10.06 -26.52 -27.47
N GLN A 891 11.12 -25.86 -27.92
CA GLN A 891 11.13 -25.15 -29.19
C GLN A 891 10.98 -26.10 -30.38
N ARG A 892 11.64 -27.27 -30.35
CA ARG A 892 11.52 -28.30 -31.39
C ARG A 892 10.08 -28.82 -31.46
N ALA A 893 9.46 -29.07 -30.31
CA ALA A 893 8.07 -29.48 -30.23
C ALA A 893 7.09 -28.41 -30.74
N ARG A 894 7.32 -27.13 -30.41
CA ARG A 894 6.48 -26.00 -30.85
C ARG A 894 6.56 -25.74 -32.36
N THR A 895 7.74 -25.93 -32.95
CA THR A 895 7.99 -25.59 -34.37
C THR A 895 7.84 -26.77 -35.33
N ARG A 896 7.95 -28.01 -34.83
CA ARG A 896 7.78 -29.23 -35.62
C ARG A 896 6.70 -30.12 -35.01
N THR A 897 7.08 -31.20 -34.34
CA THR A 897 6.18 -32.18 -33.73
C THR A 897 6.76 -32.69 -32.41
N ILE A 898 5.92 -33.31 -31.57
CA ILE A 898 6.36 -33.95 -30.33
C ILE A 898 7.31 -35.12 -30.62
N ASP A 899 7.07 -35.90 -31.68
CA ASP A 899 7.99 -36.99 -32.07
C ASP A 899 9.39 -36.46 -32.41
N ASN A 900 9.51 -35.32 -33.10
CA ASN A 900 10.82 -34.73 -33.35
C ASN A 900 11.52 -34.20 -32.09
N ALA A 901 10.76 -33.88 -31.04
CA ALA A 901 11.33 -33.54 -29.74
C ALA A 901 11.80 -34.80 -28.99
N ARG A 902 11.11 -35.94 -29.15
CA ARG A 902 11.56 -37.26 -28.68
C ARG A 902 12.84 -37.70 -29.40
N ASP A 903 12.90 -37.54 -30.73
CA ASP A 903 14.10 -37.86 -31.50
C ASP A 903 15.30 -37.03 -30.99
N LEU A 904 15.08 -35.74 -30.65
CA LEU A 904 16.12 -34.89 -30.07
C LEU A 904 16.56 -35.36 -28.67
N LEU A 905 15.64 -35.85 -27.84
CA LEU A 905 15.98 -36.46 -26.54
C LEU A 905 16.89 -37.68 -26.71
N GLU A 906 16.59 -38.52 -27.70
CA GLU A 906 17.39 -39.71 -28.04
C GLU A 906 18.77 -39.34 -28.59
N GLU A 907 18.82 -38.42 -29.56
CA GLU A 907 20.05 -37.92 -30.20
C GLU A 907 21.03 -37.31 -29.18
N GLN A 908 20.52 -36.64 -28.14
CA GLN A 908 21.33 -36.01 -27.11
C GLN A 908 21.53 -36.89 -25.86
N HIS A 909 21.07 -38.15 -25.88
CA HIS A 909 21.19 -39.10 -24.77
C HIS A 909 20.54 -38.64 -23.45
N LEU A 910 19.44 -37.89 -23.51
CA LEU A 910 18.78 -37.29 -22.35
C LEU A 910 17.67 -38.15 -21.72
N LEU A 911 17.26 -39.24 -22.37
CA LEU A 911 16.16 -40.10 -21.90
C LEU A 911 16.41 -40.71 -20.51
N ASP A 912 17.66 -41.01 -20.19
CA ASP A 912 18.08 -41.66 -18.94
C ASP A 912 19.00 -40.76 -18.09
N GLU A 913 19.24 -39.52 -18.51
CA GLU A 913 20.14 -38.60 -17.83
C GLU A 913 19.47 -38.04 -16.56
N PRO A 914 19.96 -38.38 -15.34
CA PRO A 914 19.27 -38.01 -14.10
C PRO A 914 19.12 -36.50 -13.93
N ALA A 915 20.14 -35.72 -14.30
CA ALA A 915 20.10 -34.26 -14.18
C ALA A 915 19.02 -33.64 -15.08
N PHE A 916 18.83 -34.20 -16.28
CA PHE A 916 17.78 -33.77 -17.20
C PHE A 916 16.39 -34.11 -16.67
N LEU A 917 16.19 -35.34 -16.18
CA LEU A 917 14.90 -35.79 -15.66
C LEU A 917 14.46 -34.93 -14.46
N SER A 918 15.37 -34.68 -13.51
CA SER A 918 15.08 -33.79 -12.37
C SER A 918 14.83 -32.34 -12.78
N ALA A 919 15.56 -31.83 -13.79
CA ALA A 919 15.34 -30.49 -14.30
C ALA A 919 13.99 -30.34 -15.00
N LEU A 920 13.59 -31.32 -15.81
CA LEU A 920 12.32 -31.33 -16.52
C LEU A 920 11.14 -31.44 -15.55
N GLU A 921 11.24 -32.31 -14.53
CA GLU A 921 10.26 -32.43 -13.45
C GLU A 921 10.06 -31.07 -12.74
N ALA A 922 11.15 -30.44 -12.31
CA ALA A 922 11.09 -29.15 -11.62
C ALA A 922 10.52 -28.02 -12.51
N VAL A 923 10.87 -27.99 -13.79
CA VAL A 923 10.37 -26.99 -14.75
C VAL A 923 8.86 -27.19 -15.00
N LEU A 924 8.43 -28.44 -15.17
CA LEU A 924 7.01 -28.77 -15.30
C LEU A 924 6.23 -28.39 -14.04
N GLU A 925 6.81 -28.46 -12.85
CA GLU A 925 6.10 -28.10 -11.62
C GLU A 925 5.87 -26.58 -11.46
N VAL A 926 6.72 -25.73 -12.06
CA VAL A 926 6.69 -24.27 -11.85
C VAL A 926 6.13 -23.47 -13.02
N LEU A 927 6.14 -24.01 -14.24
CA LEU A 927 5.57 -23.31 -15.40
C LEU A 927 4.04 -23.27 -15.31
N PRO A 928 3.39 -22.19 -15.80
CA PRO A 928 1.94 -22.06 -15.77
C PRO A 928 1.28 -23.14 -16.64
N ALA A 929 0.39 -23.93 -16.05
CA ALA A 929 -0.34 -24.96 -16.77
C ALA A 929 -1.23 -24.37 -17.89
N SER A 930 -1.16 -24.96 -19.09
CA SER A 930 -1.92 -24.48 -20.24
C SER A 930 -3.41 -24.84 -20.16
N LYS A 931 -4.25 -24.02 -20.79
CA LYS A 931 -5.70 -24.24 -20.94
C LYS A 931 -6.05 -25.64 -21.46
N THR A 932 -5.18 -26.23 -22.26
CA THR A 932 -5.36 -27.59 -22.82
C THR A 932 -5.49 -28.64 -21.72
N PHE A 933 -4.78 -28.46 -20.60
CA PHE A 933 -4.80 -29.39 -19.48
C PHE A 933 -5.73 -28.92 -18.34
N THR A 934 -5.79 -27.61 -18.08
CA THR A 934 -6.60 -27.07 -16.97
C THR A 934 -8.09 -26.89 -17.30
N LYS A 935 -8.47 -26.92 -18.58
CA LYS A 935 -9.84 -26.66 -19.09
C LYS A 935 -10.40 -25.27 -18.75
N VAL A 936 -9.64 -24.41 -18.07
CA VAL A 936 -10.00 -23.05 -17.66
C VAL A 936 -8.93 -22.08 -18.21
N ASN A 937 -9.34 -20.90 -18.66
CA ASN A 937 -8.38 -19.90 -19.14
C ASN A 937 -7.74 -19.15 -17.95
N SER A 938 -6.71 -19.74 -17.35
CA SER A 938 -6.01 -19.20 -16.17
C SER A 938 -4.77 -18.36 -16.49
N THR A 939 -4.35 -18.30 -17.76
CA THR A 939 -3.12 -17.61 -18.20
C THR A 939 -3.40 -16.18 -18.66
N SER A 940 -2.54 -15.24 -18.27
CA SER A 940 -2.51 -13.86 -18.79
C SER A 940 -1.78 -13.78 -20.14
N GLU A 941 -1.98 -12.69 -20.90
CA GLU A 941 -1.25 -12.44 -22.16
C GLU A 941 0.28 -12.52 -21.97
N GLU A 942 0.80 -12.15 -20.78
CA GLU A 942 2.23 -12.22 -20.50
C GLU A 942 2.75 -13.62 -20.15
N THR A 943 1.90 -14.47 -19.54
CA THR A 943 2.28 -15.83 -19.09
C THR A 943 1.98 -16.91 -20.13
N GLU A 944 1.15 -16.61 -21.12
CA GLU A 944 0.79 -17.51 -22.22
C GLU A 944 2.00 -18.10 -22.97
N PRO A 945 3.07 -17.36 -23.29
CA PRO A 945 4.25 -17.95 -23.94
C PRO A 945 4.91 -19.07 -23.12
N ALA A 946 4.98 -18.91 -21.79
CA ALA A 946 5.51 -19.93 -20.89
C ALA A 946 4.54 -21.11 -20.72
N ALA A 947 3.23 -20.87 -20.77
CA ALA A 947 2.23 -21.93 -20.74
C ALA A 947 2.25 -22.81 -22.00
N ASN A 948 2.64 -22.23 -23.14
CA ASN A 948 2.87 -22.98 -24.37
C ASN A 948 4.09 -23.92 -24.25
N ASP A 949 5.15 -23.52 -23.52
CA ASP A 949 6.27 -24.40 -23.22
C ASP A 949 5.84 -25.56 -22.31
N PHE A 950 5.07 -25.27 -21.26
CA PHE A 950 4.48 -26.31 -20.40
C PHE A 950 3.67 -27.32 -21.23
N GLU A 951 2.82 -26.84 -22.14
CA GLU A 951 1.94 -27.71 -22.92
C GLU A 951 2.72 -28.76 -23.72
N VAL A 952 3.77 -28.33 -24.42
CA VAL A 952 4.55 -29.24 -25.26
C VAL A 952 5.42 -30.17 -24.44
N LEU A 953 5.97 -29.69 -23.32
CA LEU A 953 6.79 -30.50 -22.42
C LEU A 953 5.96 -31.58 -21.70
N GLU A 954 4.73 -31.26 -21.26
CA GLU A 954 3.85 -32.24 -20.63
C GLU A 954 3.35 -33.28 -21.65
N LYS A 955 3.06 -32.88 -22.90
CA LYS A 955 2.75 -33.83 -23.99
C LYS A 955 3.92 -34.79 -24.23
N LEU A 956 5.15 -34.28 -24.23
CA LEU A 956 6.35 -35.09 -24.38
C LEU A 956 6.56 -36.03 -23.18
N ARG A 957 6.32 -35.55 -21.95
CA ARG A 957 6.38 -36.40 -20.74
C ARG A 957 5.41 -37.57 -20.86
N ARG A 958 4.14 -37.31 -21.22
CA ARG A 958 3.13 -38.36 -21.43
C ARG A 958 3.51 -39.36 -22.53
N LEU A 959 4.21 -38.91 -23.56
CA LEU A 959 4.59 -39.75 -24.70
C LEU A 959 5.80 -40.64 -24.39
N ALA A 960 6.82 -40.12 -23.71
CA ALA A 960 8.15 -40.73 -23.68
C ALA A 960 8.77 -40.87 -22.28
N LEU A 961 8.21 -40.25 -21.25
CA LEU A 961 8.82 -40.17 -19.91
C LEU A 961 7.82 -40.42 -18.77
N SER A 962 6.63 -40.96 -19.04
CA SER A 962 5.56 -41.11 -18.04
C SER A 962 5.87 -42.16 -16.96
N ASP A 963 6.77 -43.10 -17.27
CA ASP A 963 7.32 -44.11 -16.37
C ASP A 963 8.48 -43.58 -15.51
N LYS A 964 9.08 -42.44 -15.91
CA LYS A 964 10.28 -41.86 -15.28
C LYS A 964 9.99 -40.59 -14.49
N ILE A 965 9.09 -39.74 -15.01
CA ILE A 965 8.67 -38.47 -14.41
C ILE A 965 7.19 -38.57 -14.09
N ASP A 966 6.86 -38.47 -12.80
CA ASP A 966 5.49 -38.49 -12.33
C ASP A 966 4.72 -37.28 -12.91
N GLN A 967 3.39 -37.36 -12.91
CA GLN A 967 2.58 -36.20 -13.31
C GLN A 967 2.83 -35.02 -12.36
N PRO A 968 2.99 -33.78 -12.88
CA PRO A 968 3.16 -32.58 -12.06
C PRO A 968 2.06 -32.48 -11.01
N GLU A 969 2.44 -32.17 -9.77
CA GLU A 969 1.52 -32.11 -8.64
C GLU A 969 0.51 -30.97 -8.84
N GLN A 970 0.90 -29.86 -9.48
CA GLN A 970 -0.03 -28.81 -9.90
C GLN A 970 -1.19 -29.32 -10.79
N LEU A 971 -0.95 -30.31 -11.67
CA LEU A 971 -2.01 -30.91 -12.48
C LEU A 971 -2.81 -31.94 -11.68
N ARG A 972 -2.14 -32.74 -10.85
CA ARG A 972 -2.81 -33.75 -10.00
C ARG A 972 -3.77 -33.09 -9.01
N GLN A 973 -3.38 -31.98 -8.38
CA GLN A 973 -4.24 -31.22 -7.49
C GLN A 973 -5.44 -30.62 -8.21
N LEU A 974 -5.25 -30.10 -9.42
CA LEU A 974 -6.36 -29.63 -10.26
C LEU A 974 -7.31 -30.78 -10.62
N GLU A 975 -6.80 -31.96 -10.94
CA GLU A 975 -7.61 -33.14 -11.24
C GLU A 975 -8.39 -33.62 -10.01
N LEU A 976 -7.74 -33.71 -8.83
CA LEU A 976 -8.39 -34.05 -7.57
C LEU A 976 -9.44 -33.02 -7.15
N GLU A 977 -9.15 -31.73 -7.28
CA GLU A 977 -10.13 -30.66 -7.02
C GLU A 977 -11.33 -30.79 -7.97
N LEU A 978 -11.12 -31.08 -9.25
CA LEU A 978 -12.20 -31.30 -10.21
C LEU A 978 -13.00 -32.58 -9.93
N GLU A 979 -12.38 -33.63 -9.38
CA GLU A 979 -13.03 -34.88 -8.97
C GLU A 979 -13.83 -34.72 -7.67
N GLU A 980 -13.28 -34.07 -6.65
CA GLU A 980 -13.98 -33.71 -5.41
C GLU A 980 -15.16 -32.77 -5.67
N GLU A 981 -15.07 -31.92 -6.69
CA GLU A 981 -16.16 -31.05 -7.13
C GLU A 981 -17.24 -31.76 -7.97
N ALA A 982 -16.94 -32.96 -8.50
CA ALA A 982 -17.88 -33.78 -9.27
C ALA A 982 -18.61 -34.83 -8.41
N ALA A 983 -18.07 -35.13 -7.23
CA ALA A 983 -18.66 -35.96 -6.18
C ALA A 983 -19.57 -35.14 -5.26
#